data_AF-A0A409YFD7-F1
#
_entry.id   AF-A0A409YFD7-F1
#
_cell.length_a   1.000
_cell.length_b   1.000
_cell.length_c   1.000
_cell.angle_alpha   90.00
_cell.angle_beta   90.00
_cell.angle_gamma   90.00
#
_symmetry.space_group_name_H-M   'P 1'
#
loop_
_entity.id
_entity.type
_entity.pdbx_description
1 polymer ?
#
loop_
_entity_poly.entity_id
_entity_poly.type
_entity_poly.pdbx_seq_one_letter_code
_entity_poly.pdbx_strand_id
1 'polypeptide(L)'
;MQTSGRLQVVDGSLYFSPNSTSTLTTIPAEDPGGSDTRAIFLPTKQELQSLSFRERMDSVHTPRWWNLAWGWTAYIPIRPHYRRGFNPVNGLITQYRSRQRHGTFSLGAGIPKYLSMERELDEMTHQLCLQLQISLLRPCAPSMFGFGERYAIEEDLRTAVVQSREWFDVWVGLFCHLIAEMEEEQVRLRGFPEIAIQHWIEVLVAGGHQRKVVQEMNTELVCTFDKSIKRVGTFIDLESTKIHDTKAFVRRLEEHGVPVWYRWQPKYAKNEFLWELGPDTEEVQDWIARSVPSPVRSPSPYNREHRLPPSRKGDVHPVLEIFRKRHEQNARRERHETQEERQKRLHREQNPPQKSAVVIIWDEDENGEWKPETVSLWERRDTLADLKSYQKQYDSFRNEWHCCYALPRPDSYEGYSSEEEDEYGPYADTTSHTGVGNDNREEEIVVQEEIQHTQSENERFELSVEDMDDLAAIQNGSSSALTTDADAAEDYIMQAMRLYYGYTTPLPLPTNDQKELELRAQNRFLKFVGVPLTRVDRALFEKPTIKCAVNFMERLGSGGEIDEGEHDAHLGHRESLVGNGRLKMMKVIKDGETGQEYYIFDDGDLGRTRWMLGVLTATHALLVCRLPSEMSMDEVASFLVNHGIPMQTFRQKSSVLKVPSLQRSTRLIPYRTKEHKFDAEDYLAYITAVENMLGEKRVKRAALMGGGFVWRVAKVMSSADVVLEGPIGVRDNEEDMLVVRDNKSGVEYIDDAMSGLEGDLLCGMVESFTGRKKLGGIPPSTRTRGITASEPLTVINVERNKRYRFRLVNVACSPNYRFSIDGHSLTIIEVETVNVQPYSVTSIQIFAGQRYSFVLNTHNQIGNYWIRANPNLGTRGHDGGLNSAILRYVGAPIADPTTIDDGGSPMLEGNLQPLTNQAAPRIPQPGAADVNINLNVGFAGGLFNVNGAAFHPPTLPVLLQLINGAPPSGLLPTGSVYVLPPNKVIEISMPGGGPGAPHPIHLHGHTFDVVRVAGSSQYNYGNPPKRDVVSIGAAGDNVTIRFQTDNAGPWIMHCHIDWHFENGLSVIFAEDTTTVSAMDPPTSWDNLCPNYKAFGPEFPV
;
A
#
# COMPACT_ATOMS: atom_id res chain seq x y z
N MET A 1 -1.62 -1.40 -22.49
CA MET A 1 -1.27 -2.11 -23.75
C MET A 1 -2.36 -3.11 -24.10
N GLN A 2 -2.73 -3.20 -25.37
CA GLN A 2 -3.46 -4.34 -25.95
C GLN A 2 -2.78 -5.63 -25.45
N THR A 3 -3.54 -6.57 -24.90
CA THR A 3 -3.05 -7.95 -24.86
C THR A 3 -2.71 -8.30 -26.30
N SER A 4 -1.45 -8.66 -26.58
CA SER A 4 -1.04 -9.08 -27.91
C SER A 4 -1.80 -10.35 -28.23
N GLY A 5 -2.95 -10.18 -28.90
CA GLY A 5 -3.77 -11.27 -29.35
C GLY A 5 -2.93 -12.19 -30.22
N ARG A 6 -3.24 -13.49 -30.22
CA ARG A 6 -2.52 -14.45 -31.04
C ARG A 6 -3.32 -14.80 -32.28
N LEU A 7 -2.68 -14.64 -33.44
CA LEU A 7 -3.16 -15.13 -34.72
C LEU A 7 -2.42 -16.41 -35.10
N GLN A 8 -3.15 -17.49 -35.40
CA GLN A 8 -2.57 -18.79 -35.73
C GLN A 8 -3.39 -19.52 -36.80
N VAL A 9 -2.73 -20.23 -37.73
CA VAL A 9 -3.41 -21.19 -38.61
C VAL A 9 -3.32 -22.59 -38.02
N VAL A 10 -4.48 -23.23 -37.89
CA VAL A 10 -4.62 -24.62 -37.44
C VAL A 10 -5.55 -25.32 -38.43
N ASP A 11 -5.11 -26.47 -38.96
CA ASP A 11 -5.84 -27.26 -39.95
C ASP A 11 -6.35 -26.45 -41.17
N GLY A 12 -5.53 -25.49 -41.63
CA GLY A 12 -5.84 -24.64 -42.78
C GLY A 12 -6.85 -23.50 -42.50
N SER A 13 -7.32 -23.36 -41.26
CA SER A 13 -8.20 -22.27 -40.83
C SER A 13 -7.46 -21.28 -39.93
N LEU A 14 -7.74 -19.99 -40.11
CA LEU A 14 -7.16 -18.91 -39.32
C LEU A 14 -7.97 -18.73 -38.02
N TYR A 15 -7.30 -18.79 -36.88
CA TYR A 15 -7.86 -18.55 -35.56
C TYR A 15 -7.20 -17.33 -34.92
N PHE A 16 -8.00 -16.52 -34.25
CA PHE A 16 -7.54 -15.36 -33.49
C PHE A 16 -8.03 -15.48 -32.04
N SER A 17 -7.20 -15.02 -31.11
CA SER A 17 -7.56 -14.85 -29.71
C SER A 17 -7.05 -13.50 -29.21
N PRO A 18 -7.90 -12.59 -28.75
CA PRO A 18 -7.50 -11.25 -28.31
C PRO A 18 -6.77 -11.23 -26.95
N ASN A 19 -6.96 -12.25 -26.10
CA ASN A 19 -6.48 -12.26 -24.72
C ASN A 19 -5.73 -13.55 -24.33
N SER A 20 -5.22 -14.29 -25.32
CA SER A 20 -4.44 -15.52 -25.10
C SER A 20 -3.22 -15.56 -25.99
N THR A 21 -2.10 -15.95 -25.39
CA THR A 21 -0.83 -16.22 -26.07
C THR A 21 -0.53 -17.72 -26.18
N SER A 22 -1.49 -18.59 -25.89
CA SER A 22 -1.29 -20.05 -25.92
C SER A 22 -1.18 -20.58 -27.36
N THR A 23 -0.40 -21.62 -27.61
CA THR A 23 -0.32 -22.23 -28.95
C THR A 23 -1.43 -23.27 -29.08
N LEU A 24 -2.29 -23.13 -30.07
CA LEU A 24 -3.26 -24.16 -30.40
C LEU A 24 -2.56 -25.32 -31.13
N THR A 25 -2.50 -26.50 -30.51
CA THR A 25 -1.91 -27.69 -31.14
C THR A 25 -2.96 -28.52 -31.89
N THR A 26 -4.20 -28.52 -31.41
CA THR A 26 -5.35 -29.21 -32.03
C THR A 26 -6.62 -28.39 -31.80
N ILE A 27 -7.57 -28.44 -32.74
CA ILE A 27 -8.90 -27.85 -32.56
C ILE A 27 -9.85 -28.91 -31.99
N PRO A 28 -10.54 -28.64 -30.87
CA PRO A 28 -11.57 -29.54 -30.36
C PRO A 28 -12.68 -29.75 -31.38
N ALA A 29 -13.26 -30.96 -31.43
CA ALA A 29 -14.43 -31.22 -32.28
C ALA A 29 -15.61 -30.29 -31.91
N GLU A 30 -16.31 -29.75 -32.92
CA GLU A 30 -17.35 -28.71 -32.75
C GLU A 30 -18.60 -29.16 -31.98
N ASP A 31 -18.82 -30.46 -31.76
CA ASP A 31 -19.85 -30.96 -30.83
C ASP A 31 -19.65 -32.47 -30.56
N PRO A 32 -19.09 -32.92 -29.42
CA PRO A 32 -18.94 -34.34 -29.14
C PRO A 32 -20.26 -35.07 -28.79
N GLY A 33 -21.43 -34.44 -28.97
CA GLY A 33 -22.72 -35.13 -28.82
C GLY A 33 -23.15 -35.36 -27.37
N GLY A 34 -22.70 -34.52 -26.44
CA GLY A 34 -23.15 -34.46 -25.04
C GLY A 34 -22.83 -35.67 -24.14
N SER A 35 -22.63 -36.88 -24.69
CA SER A 35 -22.37 -38.09 -23.89
C SER A 35 -20.98 -38.09 -23.25
N ASP A 36 -19.97 -37.61 -23.99
CA ASP A 36 -18.57 -37.55 -23.53
C ASP A 36 -18.40 -36.51 -22.40
N THR A 37 -19.02 -35.34 -22.55
CA THR A 37 -19.04 -34.28 -21.53
C THR A 37 -19.75 -34.73 -20.25
N ARG A 38 -20.85 -35.48 -20.37
CA ARG A 38 -21.57 -36.03 -19.21
C ARG A 38 -20.72 -37.04 -18.44
N ALA A 39 -19.96 -37.90 -19.10
CA ALA A 39 -19.08 -38.88 -18.45
C ALA A 39 -17.91 -38.21 -17.69
N ILE A 40 -17.47 -37.02 -18.12
CA ILE A 40 -16.41 -36.26 -17.45
C ILE A 40 -16.93 -35.62 -16.16
N PHE A 41 -18.04 -34.88 -16.24
CA PHE A 41 -18.53 -34.07 -15.11
C PHE A 41 -19.54 -34.79 -14.22
N LEU A 42 -20.30 -35.76 -14.73
CA LEU A 42 -21.26 -36.58 -13.98
C LEU A 42 -21.04 -38.07 -14.25
N PRO A 43 -19.85 -38.62 -13.89
CA PRO A 43 -19.53 -40.01 -14.09
C PRO A 43 -20.39 -40.92 -13.21
N THR A 44 -20.76 -42.08 -13.74
CA THR A 44 -21.18 -43.25 -12.96
C THR A 44 -20.01 -43.85 -12.18
N LYS A 45 -20.28 -44.69 -11.18
CA LYS A 45 -19.21 -45.39 -10.42
C LYS A 45 -18.31 -46.24 -11.32
N GLN A 46 -18.83 -46.81 -12.41
CA GLN A 46 -18.04 -47.57 -13.37
C GLN A 46 -17.12 -46.66 -14.20
N GLU A 47 -17.63 -45.49 -14.62
CA GLU A 47 -16.85 -44.50 -15.39
C GLU A 47 -15.77 -43.80 -14.55
N LEU A 48 -15.95 -43.70 -13.23
CA LEU A 48 -14.89 -43.25 -12.31
C LEU A 48 -13.71 -44.23 -12.27
N GLN A 49 -13.94 -45.52 -12.51
CA GLN A 49 -12.90 -46.55 -12.50
C GLN A 49 -12.23 -46.73 -13.87
N SER A 50 -12.90 -46.35 -14.96
CA SER A 50 -12.39 -46.57 -16.32
C SER A 50 -11.42 -45.49 -16.81
N LEU A 51 -11.43 -44.30 -16.21
CA LEU A 51 -10.63 -43.16 -16.64
C LEU A 51 -9.90 -42.57 -15.43
N SER A 52 -8.57 -42.44 -15.52
CA SER A 52 -7.77 -41.98 -14.38
C SER A 52 -8.10 -40.52 -14.05
N PHE A 53 -7.92 -40.12 -12.79
CA PHE A 53 -8.18 -38.74 -12.38
C PHE A 53 -7.38 -37.71 -13.19
N ARG A 54 -6.14 -38.04 -13.56
CA ARG A 54 -5.28 -37.19 -14.39
C ARG A 54 -5.87 -36.98 -15.78
N GLU A 55 -6.22 -38.06 -16.48
CA GLU A 55 -6.86 -37.97 -17.79
C GLU A 55 -8.18 -37.18 -17.73
N ARG A 56 -8.90 -37.30 -16.61
CA ARG A 56 -10.14 -36.54 -16.38
C ARG A 56 -9.84 -35.05 -16.28
N MET A 57 -8.86 -34.66 -15.46
CA MET A 57 -8.47 -33.26 -15.29
C MET A 57 -7.85 -32.67 -16.56
N ASP A 58 -7.10 -33.46 -17.34
CA ASP A 58 -6.60 -33.03 -18.65
C ASP A 58 -7.78 -32.71 -19.60
N SER A 59 -8.84 -33.52 -19.58
CA SER A 59 -10.06 -33.29 -20.35
C SER A 59 -10.89 -32.09 -19.85
N VAL A 60 -10.86 -31.80 -18.54
CA VAL A 60 -11.46 -30.61 -17.92
C VAL A 60 -10.71 -29.34 -18.32
N HIS A 61 -9.38 -29.38 -18.34
CA HIS A 61 -8.53 -28.24 -18.68
C HIS A 61 -8.42 -27.98 -20.19
N THR A 62 -9.01 -28.83 -21.02
CA THR A 62 -9.02 -28.65 -22.47
C THR A 62 -10.11 -27.64 -22.87
N PRO A 63 -9.76 -26.52 -23.54
CA PRO A 63 -10.74 -25.56 -24.02
C PRO A 63 -11.70 -26.19 -25.03
N ARG A 64 -12.95 -25.74 -25.05
CA ARG A 64 -14.02 -26.36 -25.82
C ARG A 64 -14.88 -25.31 -26.52
N TRP A 65 -15.62 -25.72 -27.55
CA TRP A 65 -16.58 -24.86 -28.24
C TRP A 65 -17.73 -24.45 -27.31
N TRP A 66 -17.94 -23.14 -27.21
CA TRP A 66 -18.91 -22.55 -26.32
C TRP A 66 -20.33 -22.96 -26.69
N ASN A 67 -21.12 -23.30 -25.68
CA ASN A 67 -22.56 -23.45 -25.78
C ASN A 67 -23.20 -23.30 -24.39
N LEU A 68 -24.53 -23.27 -24.36
CA LEU A 68 -25.29 -23.00 -23.14
C LEU A 68 -25.12 -24.08 -22.04
N ALA A 69 -24.93 -25.35 -22.40
CA ALA A 69 -24.98 -26.45 -21.43
C ALA A 69 -23.67 -26.63 -20.63
N TRP A 70 -22.52 -26.29 -21.23
CA TRP A 70 -21.18 -26.50 -20.65
C TRP A 70 -20.21 -25.35 -20.92
N GLY A 71 -20.65 -24.22 -21.47
CA GLY A 71 -19.81 -23.03 -21.64
C GLY A 71 -19.21 -22.49 -20.33
N TRP A 72 -19.79 -22.86 -19.19
CA TRP A 72 -19.25 -22.58 -17.86
C TRP A 72 -17.86 -23.18 -17.63
N THR A 73 -17.47 -24.25 -18.33
CA THR A 73 -16.15 -24.88 -18.16
C THR A 73 -15.01 -23.93 -18.52
N ALA A 74 -15.27 -22.93 -19.35
CA ALA A 74 -14.30 -21.89 -19.71
C ALA A 74 -13.80 -21.09 -18.50
N TYR A 75 -14.62 -21.01 -17.44
CA TYR A 75 -14.34 -20.26 -16.23
C TYR A 75 -13.54 -21.05 -15.19
N ILE A 76 -13.32 -22.35 -15.40
CA ILE A 76 -12.57 -23.20 -14.47
C ILE A 76 -11.15 -22.64 -14.33
N PRO A 77 -10.70 -22.33 -13.10
CA PRO A 77 -9.33 -21.87 -12.87
C PRO A 77 -8.34 -23.02 -13.03
N ILE A 78 -7.18 -22.75 -13.63
CA ILE A 78 -6.10 -23.71 -13.78
C ILE A 78 -5.13 -23.52 -12.63
N ARG A 79 -5.20 -24.43 -11.64
CA ARG A 79 -4.34 -24.43 -10.42
C ARG A 79 -4.31 -23.08 -9.69
N PRO A 80 -5.47 -22.58 -9.21
CA PRO A 80 -5.53 -21.32 -8.49
C PRO A 80 -4.82 -21.37 -7.13
N HIS A 81 -4.30 -20.22 -6.69
CA HIS A 81 -3.87 -20.01 -5.31
C HIS A 81 -4.97 -19.24 -4.55
N TYR A 82 -5.61 -19.90 -3.59
CA TYR A 82 -6.62 -19.28 -2.72
C TYR A 82 -5.98 -18.54 -1.55
N ARG A 83 -6.52 -17.37 -1.17
CA ARG A 83 -5.97 -16.56 -0.06
C ARG A 83 -6.28 -17.21 1.30
N ARG A 84 -5.62 -16.76 2.38
CA ARG A 84 -5.84 -17.26 3.75
C ARG A 84 -7.28 -17.07 4.26
N GLY A 85 -8.04 -16.16 3.65
CA GLY A 85 -9.44 -15.84 3.97
C GLY A 85 -10.44 -16.92 3.56
N PHE A 86 -10.26 -17.60 2.42
CA PHE A 86 -11.07 -18.76 2.01
C PHE A 86 -10.65 -20.03 2.77
N ASN A 87 -10.91 -19.99 4.07
CA ASN A 87 -10.49 -20.96 5.08
C ASN A 87 -10.91 -22.43 4.80
N PRO A 88 -12.02 -22.76 4.11
CA PRO A 88 -12.39 -24.16 3.98
C PRO A 88 -11.61 -24.92 2.88
N VAL A 89 -10.99 -24.24 1.90
CA VAL A 89 -10.04 -24.89 0.96
C VAL A 89 -8.63 -24.94 1.55
N ASN A 90 -8.17 -23.88 2.23
CA ASN A 90 -6.84 -23.85 2.85
C ASN A 90 -6.68 -24.83 4.04
N GLY A 91 -7.77 -25.15 4.75
CA GLY A 91 -7.79 -26.16 5.81
C GLY A 91 -7.50 -27.59 5.33
N LEU A 92 -7.76 -27.91 4.05
CA LEU A 92 -7.32 -29.15 3.40
C LEU A 92 -5.84 -29.12 3.01
N ILE A 93 -5.31 -27.92 2.72
CA ILE A 93 -4.07 -27.75 1.97
C ILE A 93 -2.82 -27.92 2.83
N THR A 94 -2.89 -27.66 4.14
CA THR A 94 -1.68 -27.65 4.99
C THR A 94 -1.72 -28.60 6.20
N GLN A 95 -2.89 -29.10 6.61
CA GLN A 95 -3.02 -29.91 7.84
C GLN A 95 -3.86 -31.18 7.63
N TYR A 96 -3.48 -32.04 6.68
CA TYR A 96 -3.99 -33.41 6.64
C TYR A 96 -3.56 -34.15 7.91
N ARG A 97 -4.54 -34.57 8.73
CA ARG A 97 -4.32 -35.50 9.85
C ARG A 97 -5.10 -36.77 9.60
N SER A 98 -4.39 -37.84 9.24
CA SER A 98 -4.98 -39.18 9.17
C SER A 98 -5.33 -39.67 10.57
N ARG A 99 -6.38 -40.49 10.67
CA ARG A 99 -6.74 -41.20 11.90
C ARG A 99 -6.77 -42.69 11.61
N GLN A 100 -5.94 -43.44 12.32
CA GLN A 100 -5.97 -44.90 12.25
C GLN A 100 -6.97 -45.46 13.27
N ARG A 101 -7.92 -46.28 12.81
CA ARG A 101 -8.82 -47.07 13.68
C ARG A 101 -9.02 -48.45 13.08
N HIS A 102 -8.86 -49.49 13.91
CA HIS A 102 -9.10 -50.90 13.55
C HIS A 102 -8.39 -51.34 12.26
N GLY A 103 -7.14 -50.90 12.04
CA GLY A 103 -6.36 -51.28 10.85
C GLY A 103 -6.76 -50.57 9.55
N THR A 104 -7.59 -49.53 9.63
CA THR A 104 -7.96 -48.68 8.47
C THR A 104 -7.65 -47.20 8.76
N PHE A 105 -7.32 -46.45 7.72
CA PHE A 105 -7.07 -45.02 7.72
C PHE A 105 -8.31 -44.27 7.25
N SER A 106 -8.64 -43.17 7.92
CA SER A 106 -9.68 -42.22 7.49
C SER A 106 -9.23 -40.79 7.77
N LEU A 107 -9.85 -39.81 7.11
CA LEU A 107 -9.62 -38.40 7.42
C LEU A 107 -10.01 -38.10 8.88
N GLY A 108 -9.20 -37.31 9.59
CA GLY A 108 -9.42 -36.91 10.98
C GLY A 108 -10.59 -35.93 11.18
N ALA A 109 -10.51 -35.07 12.20
CA ALA A 109 -11.53 -34.05 12.45
C ALA A 109 -11.55 -33.03 11.29
N GLY A 110 -12.60 -33.05 10.46
CA GLY A 110 -12.74 -32.16 9.30
C GLY A 110 -13.81 -32.56 8.29
N ILE A 111 -14.13 -33.86 8.17
CA ILE A 111 -15.14 -34.37 7.20
C ILE A 111 -16.48 -33.61 7.23
N PRO A 112 -17.09 -33.33 8.39
CA PRO A 112 -18.36 -32.60 8.43
C PRO A 112 -18.26 -31.17 7.88
N LYS A 113 -17.11 -30.50 8.05
CA LYS A 113 -16.85 -29.15 7.52
C LYS A 113 -16.78 -29.19 5.99
N TYR A 114 -16.10 -30.18 5.42
CA TYR A 114 -15.98 -30.35 3.97
C TYR A 114 -17.29 -30.69 3.28
N LEU A 115 -18.05 -31.64 3.85
CA LEU A 115 -19.39 -31.96 3.35
C LEU A 115 -20.35 -30.77 3.49
N SER A 116 -20.17 -29.92 4.51
CA SER A 116 -20.94 -28.68 4.64
C SER A 116 -20.63 -27.70 3.51
N MET A 117 -19.35 -27.51 3.17
CA MET A 117 -18.93 -26.62 2.09
C MET A 117 -19.38 -27.13 0.72
N GLU A 118 -19.23 -28.43 0.45
CA GLU A 118 -19.72 -29.05 -0.78
C GLU A 118 -21.23 -28.79 -0.96
N ARG A 119 -22.01 -29.01 0.10
CA ARG A 119 -23.45 -28.70 0.08
C ARG A 119 -23.72 -27.22 -0.13
N GLU A 120 -22.98 -26.35 0.54
CA GLU A 120 -23.20 -24.90 0.43
C GLU A 120 -22.89 -24.40 -0.99
N LEU A 121 -21.81 -24.86 -1.62
CA LEU A 121 -21.48 -24.51 -3.01
C LEU A 121 -22.49 -25.10 -4.01
N ASP A 122 -22.98 -26.32 -3.77
CA ASP A 122 -24.09 -26.89 -4.55
C ASP A 122 -25.34 -26.01 -4.39
N GLU A 123 -25.80 -25.72 -3.18
CA GLU A 123 -27.01 -24.94 -2.96
C GLU A 123 -26.90 -23.51 -3.53
N MET A 124 -25.75 -22.84 -3.37
CA MET A 124 -25.51 -21.50 -3.93
C MET A 124 -25.57 -21.51 -5.46
N THR A 125 -24.85 -22.43 -6.11
CA THR A 125 -24.88 -22.55 -7.58
C THR A 125 -26.27 -22.92 -8.09
N HIS A 126 -27.02 -23.75 -7.35
CA HIS A 126 -28.40 -24.09 -7.66
C HIS A 126 -29.30 -22.85 -7.61
N GLN A 127 -29.20 -22.06 -6.55
CA GLN A 127 -30.00 -20.85 -6.38
C GLN A 127 -29.71 -19.81 -7.48
N LEU A 128 -28.44 -19.61 -7.83
CA LEU A 128 -28.08 -18.70 -8.93
C LEU A 128 -28.62 -19.20 -10.29
N CYS A 129 -28.58 -20.51 -10.55
CA CYS A 129 -29.21 -21.09 -11.76
C CYS A 129 -30.72 -20.83 -11.80
N LEU A 130 -31.42 -20.98 -10.66
CA LEU A 130 -32.86 -20.69 -10.57
C LEU A 130 -33.15 -19.22 -10.84
N GLN A 131 -32.33 -18.32 -10.32
CA GLN A 131 -32.46 -16.88 -10.52
C GLN A 131 -32.26 -16.48 -11.99
N LEU A 132 -31.25 -17.06 -12.64
CA LEU A 132 -30.91 -16.84 -14.06
C LEU A 132 -31.82 -17.60 -15.04
N GLN A 133 -32.64 -18.53 -14.54
CA GLN A 133 -33.46 -19.44 -15.35
C GLN A 133 -32.65 -20.28 -16.36
N ILE A 134 -31.42 -20.67 -15.98
CA ILE A 134 -30.55 -21.50 -16.82
C ILE A 134 -30.45 -22.93 -16.29
N SER A 135 -30.32 -23.89 -17.21
CA SER A 135 -30.10 -25.31 -16.90
C SER A 135 -28.71 -25.72 -17.39
N LEU A 136 -27.82 -25.98 -16.44
CA LEU A 136 -26.42 -26.33 -16.70
C LEU A 136 -26.13 -27.79 -16.32
N LEU A 137 -25.16 -28.41 -17.00
CA LEU A 137 -24.59 -29.68 -16.57
C LEU A 137 -23.70 -29.42 -15.34
N ARG A 138 -24.22 -29.71 -14.14
CA ARG A 138 -23.50 -29.51 -12.86
C ARG A 138 -22.49 -30.64 -12.64
N PRO A 139 -21.27 -30.38 -12.16
CA PRO A 139 -20.28 -31.41 -11.87
C PRO A 139 -20.72 -32.30 -10.69
N CYS A 140 -20.15 -33.50 -10.58
CA CYS A 140 -20.39 -34.37 -9.45
C CYS A 140 -19.74 -33.79 -8.18
N ALA A 141 -20.29 -34.15 -7.03
CA ALA A 141 -19.74 -33.79 -5.73
C ALA A 141 -18.27 -34.25 -5.58
N PRO A 142 -17.36 -33.42 -5.02
CA PRO A 142 -16.01 -33.84 -4.64
C PRO A 142 -15.96 -35.11 -3.79
N SER A 143 -16.97 -35.33 -2.94
CA SER A 143 -17.11 -36.54 -2.12
C SER A 143 -17.17 -37.85 -2.91
N MET A 144 -17.50 -37.80 -4.21
CA MET A 144 -17.46 -38.97 -5.11
C MET A 144 -16.05 -39.55 -5.29
N PHE A 145 -14.98 -38.77 -5.03
CA PHE A 145 -13.60 -39.23 -5.05
C PHE A 145 -13.15 -39.85 -3.72
N GLY A 146 -14.06 -40.00 -2.76
CA GLY A 146 -13.90 -40.92 -1.63
C GLY A 146 -13.11 -40.38 -0.45
N PHE A 147 -12.92 -39.07 -0.28
CA PHE A 147 -12.19 -38.53 0.88
C PHE A 147 -12.83 -38.87 2.25
N GLY A 148 -14.12 -39.22 2.26
CA GLY A 148 -14.88 -39.65 3.44
C GLY A 148 -14.84 -41.15 3.74
N GLU A 149 -14.23 -41.96 2.86
CA GLU A 149 -14.16 -43.42 2.98
C GLU A 149 -13.02 -43.87 3.91
N ARG A 150 -12.99 -45.18 4.20
CA ARG A 150 -11.90 -45.82 4.95
C ARG A 150 -11.01 -46.63 4.03
N TYR A 151 -9.70 -46.50 4.20
CA TYR A 151 -8.71 -47.13 3.35
C TYR A 151 -7.81 -48.07 4.17
N ALA A 152 -7.37 -49.17 3.57
CA ALA A 152 -6.38 -50.05 4.21
C ALA A 152 -4.98 -49.43 4.22
N ILE A 153 -4.70 -48.53 3.27
CA ILE A 153 -3.41 -47.87 3.04
C ILE A 153 -3.62 -46.35 3.14
N GLU A 154 -2.73 -45.65 3.84
CA GLU A 154 -2.83 -44.19 4.06
C GLU A 154 -2.66 -43.38 2.76
N GLU A 155 -1.84 -43.87 1.83
CA GLU A 155 -1.60 -43.21 0.54
C GLU A 155 -2.86 -43.20 -0.35
N ASP A 156 -3.72 -44.22 -0.25
CA ASP A 156 -5.00 -44.23 -0.98
C ASP A 156 -5.94 -43.14 -0.45
N LEU A 157 -5.96 -42.93 0.89
CA LEU A 157 -6.69 -41.84 1.52
C LEU A 157 -6.13 -40.47 1.09
N ARG A 158 -4.79 -40.33 1.06
CA ARG A 158 -4.13 -39.11 0.60
C ARG A 158 -4.50 -38.79 -0.86
N THR A 159 -4.48 -39.81 -1.72
CA THR A 159 -4.89 -39.71 -3.13
C THR A 159 -6.34 -39.25 -3.24
N ALA A 160 -7.27 -39.88 -2.51
CA ALA A 160 -8.68 -39.48 -2.49
C ALA A 160 -8.88 -38.03 -2.04
N VAL A 161 -8.14 -37.57 -1.04
CA VAL A 161 -8.18 -36.18 -0.54
C VAL A 161 -7.67 -35.19 -1.59
N VAL A 162 -6.54 -35.48 -2.26
CA VAL A 162 -5.96 -34.62 -3.31
C VAL A 162 -6.89 -34.53 -4.52
N GLN A 163 -7.46 -35.65 -4.96
CA GLN A 163 -8.41 -35.69 -6.07
C GLN A 163 -9.67 -34.89 -5.75
N SER A 164 -10.23 -35.08 -4.55
CA SER A 164 -11.39 -34.30 -4.10
C SER A 164 -11.10 -32.79 -4.05
N ARG A 165 -9.89 -32.41 -3.64
CA ARG A 165 -9.43 -31.01 -3.62
C ARG A 165 -9.38 -30.43 -5.03
N GLU A 166 -8.72 -31.10 -5.97
CA GLU A 166 -8.59 -30.60 -7.35
C GLU A 166 -9.94 -30.55 -8.07
N TRP A 167 -10.86 -31.45 -7.73
CA TRP A 167 -12.22 -31.40 -8.25
C TRP A 167 -13.05 -30.22 -7.72
N PHE A 168 -12.65 -29.62 -6.59
CA PHE A 168 -13.32 -28.44 -6.05
C PHE A 168 -13.15 -27.22 -6.98
N ASP A 169 -12.02 -27.10 -7.68
CA ASP A 169 -11.77 -26.02 -8.64
C ASP A 169 -12.78 -26.03 -9.79
N VAL A 170 -13.29 -27.21 -10.14
CA VAL A 170 -14.36 -27.38 -11.16
C VAL A 170 -15.66 -26.72 -10.68
N TRP A 171 -16.02 -26.89 -9.41
CA TRP A 171 -17.18 -26.24 -8.82
C TRP A 171 -17.01 -24.72 -8.70
N VAL A 172 -15.81 -24.26 -8.35
CA VAL A 172 -15.48 -22.82 -8.35
C VAL A 172 -15.61 -22.22 -9.74
N GLY A 173 -15.22 -22.95 -10.79
CA GLY A 173 -15.44 -22.57 -12.18
C GLY A 173 -16.91 -22.37 -12.54
N LEU A 174 -17.78 -23.31 -12.14
CA LEU A 174 -19.23 -23.17 -12.32
C LEU A 174 -19.76 -21.94 -11.58
N PHE A 175 -19.32 -21.71 -10.34
CA PHE A 175 -19.74 -20.56 -9.55
C PHE A 175 -19.29 -19.23 -10.17
N CYS A 176 -18.05 -19.14 -10.65
CA CYS A 176 -17.53 -17.97 -11.36
C CYS A 176 -18.35 -17.66 -12.62
N HIS A 177 -18.74 -18.67 -13.40
CA HIS A 177 -19.62 -18.47 -14.55
C HIS A 177 -20.97 -17.87 -14.14
N LEU A 178 -21.57 -18.40 -13.07
CA LEU A 178 -22.86 -17.90 -12.58
C LEU A 178 -22.78 -16.47 -12.05
N ILE A 179 -21.68 -16.10 -11.38
CA ILE A 179 -21.40 -14.71 -10.99
C ILE A 179 -21.36 -13.81 -12.23
N ALA A 180 -20.60 -14.21 -13.26
CA ALA A 180 -20.46 -13.43 -14.49
C ALA A 180 -21.81 -13.25 -15.23
N GLU A 181 -22.66 -14.28 -15.26
CA GLU A 181 -24.01 -14.17 -15.85
C GLU A 181 -24.96 -13.30 -15.02
N MET A 182 -24.91 -13.40 -13.69
CA MET A 182 -25.71 -12.55 -12.79
C MET A 182 -25.38 -11.07 -12.96
N GLU A 183 -24.10 -10.76 -13.10
CA GLU A 183 -23.63 -9.38 -13.25
C GLU A 183 -24.02 -8.83 -14.61
N GLU A 184 -23.88 -9.60 -15.68
CA GLU A 184 -24.38 -9.22 -16.99
C GLU A 184 -25.89 -8.94 -16.97
N GLU A 185 -26.68 -9.84 -16.36
CA GLU A 185 -28.12 -9.66 -16.32
C GLU A 185 -28.47 -8.32 -15.66
N GLN A 186 -27.74 -7.92 -14.62
CA GLN A 186 -27.91 -6.61 -14.00
C GLN A 186 -27.46 -5.44 -14.88
N VAL A 187 -26.31 -5.55 -15.57
CA VAL A 187 -25.88 -4.53 -16.55
C VAL A 187 -26.95 -4.34 -17.61
N ARG A 188 -27.48 -5.44 -18.17
CA ARG A 188 -28.54 -5.43 -19.19
C ARG A 188 -29.85 -4.83 -18.67
N LEU A 189 -30.24 -5.13 -17.43
CA LEU A 189 -31.48 -4.63 -16.83
C LEU A 189 -31.39 -3.19 -16.31
N ARG A 190 -30.20 -2.73 -15.89
CA ARG A 190 -30.03 -1.44 -15.17
C ARG A 190 -29.19 -0.40 -15.89
N GLY A 191 -28.42 -0.77 -16.93
CA GLY A 191 -27.75 0.16 -17.85
C GLY A 191 -26.48 0.86 -17.34
N PHE A 192 -25.92 0.44 -16.20
CA PHE A 192 -24.70 1.03 -15.64
C PHE A 192 -23.78 -0.08 -15.08
N PRO A 193 -22.56 -0.26 -15.63
CA PRO A 193 -21.57 -1.19 -15.09
C PRO A 193 -21.19 -0.89 -13.63
N GLU A 194 -21.12 0.39 -13.25
CA GLU A 194 -20.78 0.79 -11.87
C GLU A 194 -21.92 0.52 -10.86
N ILE A 195 -23.15 0.23 -11.34
CA ILE A 195 -24.33 -0.09 -10.50
C ILE A 195 -24.70 -1.58 -10.61
N ALA A 196 -23.98 -2.37 -11.42
CA ALA A 196 -24.13 -3.83 -11.50
C ALA A 196 -23.58 -4.57 -10.26
N ILE A 197 -23.38 -3.81 -9.16
CA ILE A 197 -22.99 -4.20 -7.81
C ILE A 197 -23.54 -5.59 -7.48
N GLN A 198 -22.62 -6.57 -7.54
CA GLN A 198 -22.61 -7.89 -6.89
C GLN A 198 -23.98 -8.43 -6.46
N HIS A 199 -24.96 -8.41 -7.36
CA HIS A 199 -26.34 -8.77 -7.05
C HIS A 199 -26.48 -10.24 -6.66
N TRP A 200 -25.57 -11.08 -7.15
CA TRP A 200 -25.43 -12.47 -6.74
C TRP A 200 -25.26 -12.58 -5.21
N ILE A 201 -24.57 -11.65 -4.54
CA ILE A 201 -24.44 -11.64 -3.07
C ILE A 201 -25.79 -11.44 -2.41
N GLU A 202 -26.59 -10.49 -2.90
CA GLU A 202 -27.93 -10.23 -2.36
C GLU A 202 -28.83 -11.45 -2.52
N VAL A 203 -28.77 -12.10 -3.69
CA VAL A 203 -29.56 -13.31 -3.97
C VAL A 203 -29.17 -14.43 -3.02
N LEU A 204 -27.88 -14.70 -2.85
CA LEU A 204 -27.41 -15.76 -1.95
C LEU A 204 -27.73 -15.46 -0.49
N VAL A 205 -27.52 -14.22 -0.03
CA VAL A 205 -27.85 -13.82 1.35
C VAL A 205 -29.36 -13.88 1.59
N ALA A 206 -30.19 -13.46 0.63
CA ALA A 206 -31.65 -13.59 0.72
C ALA A 206 -32.13 -15.05 0.67
N GLY A 207 -31.35 -15.93 0.03
CA GLY A 207 -31.58 -17.38 0.01
C GLY A 207 -31.26 -18.09 1.33
N GLY A 208 -30.68 -17.39 2.30
CA GLY A 208 -30.34 -17.95 3.61
C GLY A 208 -28.94 -18.57 3.69
N HIS A 209 -28.08 -18.37 2.68
CA HIS A 209 -26.69 -18.82 2.71
C HIS A 209 -25.88 -18.07 3.77
N GLN A 210 -24.82 -18.71 4.27
CA GLN A 210 -24.00 -18.09 5.31
C GLN A 210 -23.30 -16.86 4.73
N ARG A 211 -23.60 -15.70 5.31
CA ARG A 211 -23.04 -14.40 4.88
C ARG A 211 -21.51 -14.44 4.81
N LYS A 212 -20.89 -15.13 5.78
CA LYS A 212 -19.44 -15.36 5.84
C LYS A 212 -18.90 -15.99 4.56
N VAL A 213 -19.46 -17.11 4.13
CA VAL A 213 -18.99 -17.86 2.96
C VAL A 213 -19.15 -17.05 1.68
N VAL A 214 -20.30 -16.35 1.54
CA VAL A 214 -20.55 -15.44 0.41
C VAL A 214 -19.54 -14.29 0.40
N GLN A 215 -19.14 -13.77 1.56
CA GLN A 215 -18.19 -12.67 1.68
C GLN A 215 -16.74 -13.09 1.44
N GLU A 216 -16.32 -14.26 1.93
CA GLU A 216 -15.02 -14.85 1.58
C GLU A 216 -14.93 -15.03 0.07
N MET A 217 -15.98 -15.57 -0.56
CA MET A 217 -16.02 -15.67 -2.03
C MET A 217 -15.97 -14.31 -2.72
N ASN A 218 -16.50 -13.25 -2.12
CA ASN A 218 -16.45 -11.91 -2.70
C ASN A 218 -15.04 -11.30 -2.75
N THR A 219 -14.13 -11.72 -1.86
CA THR A 219 -12.77 -11.16 -1.77
C THR A 219 -11.70 -12.07 -2.36
N GLU A 220 -12.06 -13.29 -2.77
CA GLU A 220 -11.15 -14.23 -3.43
C GLU A 220 -10.85 -13.84 -4.87
N LEU A 221 -9.56 -13.84 -5.22
CA LEU A 221 -9.06 -13.46 -6.56
C LEU A 221 -9.73 -14.22 -7.70
N VAL A 222 -10.05 -15.49 -7.46
CA VAL A 222 -10.71 -16.35 -8.43
C VAL A 222 -12.14 -15.88 -8.73
N CYS A 223 -12.86 -15.34 -7.74
CA CYS A 223 -14.23 -14.86 -7.88
C CYS A 223 -14.32 -13.38 -8.24
N THR A 224 -13.26 -12.59 -7.99
CA THR A 224 -13.14 -11.20 -8.46
C THR A 224 -12.57 -11.08 -9.87
N PHE A 225 -12.35 -12.22 -10.54
CA PHE A 225 -11.80 -12.33 -11.88
C PHE A 225 -10.46 -11.62 -12.07
N ASP A 226 -9.60 -11.73 -11.06
CA ASP A 226 -8.24 -11.23 -11.17
C ASP A 226 -7.51 -11.92 -12.33
N LYS A 227 -6.89 -11.11 -13.19
CA LYS A 227 -6.33 -11.58 -14.46
C LYS A 227 -5.02 -12.34 -14.29
N SER A 228 -4.46 -12.40 -13.08
CA SER A 228 -3.38 -13.34 -12.74
C SER A 228 -3.85 -14.80 -12.70
N ILE A 229 -5.15 -15.05 -12.52
CA ILE A 229 -5.72 -16.39 -12.50
C ILE A 229 -5.93 -16.90 -13.92
N LYS A 230 -5.16 -17.92 -14.31
CA LYS A 230 -5.35 -18.61 -15.59
C LYS A 230 -6.63 -19.42 -15.57
N ARG A 231 -7.39 -19.37 -16.67
CA ARG A 231 -8.63 -20.14 -16.86
C ARG A 231 -8.56 -20.98 -18.12
N VAL A 232 -9.41 -22.01 -18.20
CA VAL A 232 -9.48 -22.94 -19.33
C VAL A 232 -9.76 -22.24 -20.66
N GLY A 233 -10.69 -21.29 -20.68
CA GLY A 233 -11.06 -20.61 -21.92
C GLY A 233 -11.98 -21.42 -22.85
N THR A 234 -12.32 -20.84 -23.99
CA THR A 234 -13.32 -21.42 -24.91
C THR A 234 -13.10 -21.02 -26.36
N PHE A 235 -13.69 -21.80 -27.28
CA PHE A 235 -13.82 -21.46 -28.69
C PHE A 235 -15.21 -20.90 -28.99
N ILE A 236 -15.29 -19.85 -29.79
CA ILE A 236 -16.55 -19.22 -30.19
C ILE A 236 -16.67 -19.21 -31.72
N ASP A 237 -17.88 -19.50 -32.19
CA ASP A 237 -18.27 -19.20 -33.55
C ASP A 237 -18.85 -17.78 -33.61
N LEU A 238 -18.17 -16.86 -34.30
CA LEU A 238 -18.60 -15.47 -34.43
C LEU A 238 -19.92 -15.33 -35.19
N GLU A 239 -20.33 -16.35 -35.96
CA GLU A 239 -21.59 -16.37 -36.72
C GLU A 239 -22.71 -17.11 -35.98
N SER A 240 -22.46 -17.53 -34.74
CA SER A 240 -23.43 -18.29 -33.96
C SER A 240 -24.69 -17.47 -33.69
N THR A 241 -25.82 -17.95 -34.21
CA THR A 241 -27.15 -17.38 -33.90
C THR A 241 -27.59 -17.62 -32.46
N LYS A 242 -26.84 -18.44 -31.70
CA LYS A 242 -27.10 -18.70 -30.29
C LYS A 242 -26.56 -17.59 -29.37
N ILE A 243 -25.69 -16.72 -29.89
CA ILE A 243 -25.11 -15.59 -29.16
C ILE A 243 -25.78 -14.32 -29.69
N HIS A 244 -26.53 -13.63 -28.83
CA HIS A 244 -27.31 -12.45 -29.24
C HIS A 244 -26.42 -11.28 -29.67
N ASP A 245 -25.35 -11.01 -28.92
CA ASP A 245 -24.34 -10.00 -29.23
C ASP A 245 -22.94 -10.60 -29.05
N THR A 246 -22.38 -11.08 -30.15
CA THR A 246 -21.05 -11.70 -30.18
C THR A 246 -19.95 -10.77 -29.68
N LYS A 247 -20.03 -9.47 -29.99
CA LYS A 247 -19.01 -8.49 -29.62
C LYS A 247 -18.99 -8.26 -28.11
N ALA A 248 -20.17 -8.01 -27.53
CA ALA A 248 -20.30 -7.86 -26.09
C ALA A 248 -19.88 -9.15 -25.37
N PHE A 249 -20.25 -10.31 -25.91
CA PHE A 249 -19.92 -11.60 -25.33
C PHE A 249 -18.41 -11.89 -25.30
N VAL A 250 -17.68 -11.62 -26.40
CA VAL A 250 -16.22 -11.79 -26.47
C VAL A 250 -15.52 -10.84 -25.48
N ARG A 251 -15.91 -9.55 -25.46
CA ARG A 251 -15.36 -8.57 -24.51
C ARG A 251 -15.61 -8.96 -23.06
N ARG A 252 -16.78 -9.53 -22.74
CA ARG A 252 -17.10 -10.04 -21.40
C ARG A 252 -16.13 -11.14 -20.97
N LEU A 253 -15.80 -12.08 -21.85
CA LEU A 253 -14.83 -13.13 -21.53
C LEU A 253 -13.45 -12.55 -21.28
N GLU A 254 -13.04 -11.55 -22.05
CA GLU A 254 -11.78 -10.83 -21.83
C GLU A 254 -11.72 -10.11 -20.48
N GLU A 255 -12.80 -9.44 -20.10
CA GLU A 255 -12.92 -8.74 -18.82
C GLU A 255 -12.81 -9.71 -17.64
N HIS A 256 -13.41 -10.90 -17.75
CA HIS A 256 -13.33 -11.96 -16.73
C HIS A 256 -12.04 -12.80 -16.77
N GLY A 257 -11.08 -12.45 -17.63
CA GLY A 257 -9.82 -13.20 -17.78
C GLY A 257 -10.00 -14.60 -18.37
N VAL A 258 -11.07 -14.85 -19.13
CA VAL A 258 -11.34 -16.12 -19.81
C VAL A 258 -10.74 -16.08 -21.22
N PRO A 259 -9.74 -16.93 -21.55
CA PRO A 259 -9.17 -16.99 -22.89
C PRO A 259 -10.24 -17.34 -23.94
N VAL A 260 -10.29 -16.59 -25.04
CA VAL A 260 -11.30 -16.79 -26.09
C VAL A 260 -10.68 -16.93 -27.46
N TRP A 261 -11.02 -18.01 -28.16
CA TRP A 261 -10.52 -18.32 -29.51
C TRP A 261 -11.67 -18.32 -30.51
N TYR A 262 -11.47 -17.77 -31.70
CA TYR A 262 -12.47 -17.84 -32.76
C TYR A 262 -11.84 -17.86 -34.14
N ARG A 263 -12.56 -18.44 -35.10
CA ARG A 263 -12.12 -18.50 -36.50
C ARG A 263 -12.21 -17.10 -37.10
N TRP A 264 -11.09 -16.55 -37.57
CA TRP A 264 -11.05 -15.24 -38.23
C TRP A 264 -11.18 -15.39 -39.74
N GLN A 265 -12.17 -14.73 -40.33
CA GLN A 265 -12.38 -14.70 -41.78
C GLN A 265 -12.20 -13.28 -42.32
N PRO A 266 -11.61 -13.09 -43.52
CA PRO A 266 -11.42 -11.76 -44.11
C PRO A 266 -12.70 -10.93 -44.24
N LYS A 267 -13.87 -11.57 -44.30
CA LYS A 267 -15.18 -10.91 -44.35
C LYS A 267 -15.50 -10.12 -43.06
N TYR A 268 -14.96 -10.52 -41.90
CA TYR A 268 -15.21 -9.84 -40.62
C TYR A 268 -14.48 -8.49 -40.50
N ALA A 269 -13.32 -8.34 -41.14
CA ALA A 269 -12.62 -7.06 -41.21
C ALA A 269 -13.43 -5.97 -41.96
N LYS A 270 -14.45 -6.37 -42.74
CA LYS A 270 -15.36 -5.47 -43.46
C LYS A 270 -16.76 -5.40 -42.82
N ASN A 271 -16.97 -6.11 -41.71
CA ASN A 271 -18.24 -6.13 -40.99
C ASN A 271 -18.25 -4.99 -39.98
N GLU A 272 -19.28 -4.14 -40.03
CA GLU A 272 -19.42 -2.93 -39.19
C GLU A 272 -19.38 -3.21 -37.68
N PHE A 273 -19.72 -4.44 -37.26
CA PHE A 273 -19.81 -4.82 -35.84
C PHE A 273 -18.63 -5.69 -35.36
N LEU A 274 -18.04 -6.51 -36.24
CA LEU A 274 -17.03 -7.51 -35.86
C LEU A 274 -15.59 -7.07 -36.16
N TRP A 275 -15.37 -6.00 -36.92
CA TRP A 275 -14.02 -5.58 -37.32
C TRP A 275 -13.10 -5.27 -36.12
N GLU A 276 -13.64 -4.76 -35.02
CA GLU A 276 -12.89 -4.46 -33.79
C GLU A 276 -12.41 -5.70 -33.04
N LEU A 277 -12.95 -6.88 -33.33
CA LEU A 277 -12.50 -8.16 -32.77
C LEU A 277 -11.34 -8.76 -33.58
N GLY A 278 -10.87 -8.06 -34.62
CA GLY A 278 -9.82 -8.55 -35.49
C GLY A 278 -8.41 -8.26 -34.99
N PRO A 279 -7.40 -9.02 -35.46
CA PRO A 279 -5.99 -8.66 -35.29
C PRO A 279 -5.69 -7.31 -35.94
N ASP A 280 -4.72 -6.58 -35.39
CA ASP A 280 -4.37 -5.25 -35.88
C ASP A 280 -3.71 -5.32 -37.28
N THR A 281 -3.78 -4.24 -38.05
CA THR A 281 -3.41 -4.27 -39.49
C THR A 281 -1.92 -4.60 -39.68
N GLU A 282 -1.06 -4.21 -38.74
CA GLU A 282 0.37 -4.55 -38.71
C GLU A 282 0.63 -6.03 -38.38
N GLU A 283 -0.14 -6.63 -37.46
CA GLU A 283 0.01 -8.05 -37.09
C GLU A 283 -0.34 -8.98 -38.24
N VAL A 284 -1.36 -8.63 -39.03
CA VAL A 284 -1.74 -9.38 -40.24
C VAL A 284 -0.67 -9.28 -41.32
N GLN A 285 -0.01 -8.12 -41.48
CA GLN A 285 1.07 -7.94 -42.46
C GLN A 285 2.32 -8.75 -42.07
N ASP A 286 2.68 -8.76 -40.80
CA ASP A 286 3.82 -9.53 -40.29
C ASP A 286 3.54 -11.05 -40.35
N TRP A 287 2.29 -11.47 -40.11
CA TRP A 287 1.85 -12.85 -40.28
C TRP A 287 1.84 -13.31 -41.76
N ILE A 288 1.34 -12.48 -42.68
CA ILE A 288 1.38 -12.77 -44.13
C ILE A 288 2.82 -12.90 -44.63
N ALA A 289 3.74 -12.05 -44.14
CA ALA A 289 5.15 -12.14 -44.49
C ALA A 289 5.81 -13.46 -44.04
N ARG A 290 5.32 -14.07 -42.95
CA ARG A 290 5.81 -15.34 -42.40
C ARG A 290 5.13 -16.60 -43.00
N SER A 291 3.97 -16.46 -43.65
CA SER A 291 3.08 -17.59 -44.01
C SER A 291 3.06 -17.99 -45.49
N VAL A 292 3.87 -17.36 -46.36
CA VAL A 292 4.00 -17.77 -47.78
C VAL A 292 5.01 -18.92 -47.91
N PRO A 293 4.61 -20.12 -48.38
CA PRO A 293 5.54 -21.22 -48.59
C PRO A 293 6.25 -21.07 -49.94
N SER A 294 7.58 -21.03 -49.93
CA SER A 294 8.39 -21.21 -51.16
C SER A 294 8.43 -22.69 -51.58
N PRO A 295 8.44 -23.00 -52.89
CA PRO A 295 8.37 -24.38 -53.37
C PRO A 295 9.65 -25.18 -53.08
N VAL A 296 9.42 -26.46 -52.77
CA VAL A 296 10.38 -27.51 -52.42
C VAL A 296 11.49 -27.68 -53.47
N ARG A 297 12.75 -27.70 -53.02
CA ARG A 297 13.87 -28.33 -53.74
C ARG A 297 14.73 -29.16 -52.79
N SER A 298 15.13 -30.32 -53.30
CA SER A 298 15.75 -31.49 -52.65
C SER A 298 17.12 -31.23 -51.99
N PRO A 299 17.59 -32.12 -51.11
CA PRO A 299 18.66 -31.83 -50.15
C PRO A 299 20.10 -32.12 -50.63
N SER A 300 21.03 -31.39 -50.00
CA SER A 300 22.49 -31.60 -49.86
C SER A 300 23.41 -30.78 -50.79
N PRO A 301 24.65 -30.38 -50.37
CA PRO A 301 25.26 -30.39 -49.04
C PRO A 301 25.67 -28.99 -48.53
N TYR A 302 25.88 -28.93 -47.22
CA TYR A 302 26.64 -27.94 -46.45
C TYR A 302 27.56 -26.98 -47.23
N ASN A 303 27.31 -25.66 -47.09
CA ASN A 303 28.38 -24.70 -46.81
C ASN A 303 27.80 -23.40 -46.22
N ARG A 304 28.08 -23.17 -44.93
CA ARG A 304 27.89 -21.88 -44.25
C ARG A 304 29.04 -20.96 -44.64
N GLU A 305 28.76 -19.94 -45.44
CA GLU A 305 29.51 -18.67 -45.39
C GLU A 305 28.51 -17.53 -45.14
N HIS A 306 28.22 -17.27 -43.87
CA HIS A 306 27.64 -16.01 -43.44
C HIS A 306 28.73 -14.93 -43.53
N ARG A 307 28.69 -14.13 -44.60
CA ARG A 307 29.19 -12.75 -44.54
C ARG A 307 28.16 -11.93 -43.79
N LEU A 308 28.51 -11.51 -42.58
CA LEU A 308 27.78 -10.49 -41.83
C LEU A 308 27.87 -9.16 -42.59
N PRO A 309 26.76 -8.41 -42.75
CA PRO A 309 26.83 -7.00 -43.12
C PRO A 309 27.54 -6.21 -42.00
N PRO A 310 28.27 -5.14 -42.34
CA PRO A 310 29.21 -4.48 -41.43
C PRO A 310 28.48 -3.76 -40.29
N SER A 311 28.98 -3.96 -39.06
CA SER A 311 28.51 -3.23 -37.88
C SER A 311 28.92 -1.77 -37.96
N ARG A 312 28.03 -0.90 -37.47
CA ARG A 312 28.35 0.51 -37.22
C ARG A 312 29.49 0.56 -36.20
N LYS A 313 30.60 1.21 -36.58
CA LYS A 313 31.67 1.62 -35.66
C LYS A 313 31.07 2.50 -34.56
N GLY A 314 31.15 2.07 -33.31
CA GLY A 314 30.64 2.80 -32.16
C GLY A 314 30.93 2.12 -30.83
N ASP A 315 30.19 1.08 -30.47
CA ASP A 315 30.10 0.64 -29.07
C ASP A 315 30.49 -0.83 -28.86
N VAL A 316 31.77 -1.18 -29.05
CA VAL A 316 32.31 -2.48 -28.62
C VAL A 316 33.33 -2.21 -27.53
N HIS A 317 33.11 -2.75 -26.32
CA HIS A 317 34.04 -2.61 -25.19
C HIS A 317 35.46 -2.99 -25.65
N PRO A 318 36.50 -2.18 -25.38
CA PRO A 318 37.84 -2.37 -25.96
C PRO A 318 38.41 -3.78 -25.76
N VAL A 319 38.14 -4.40 -24.60
CA VAL A 319 38.53 -5.78 -24.28
C VAL A 319 37.85 -6.83 -25.17
N LEU A 320 36.59 -6.61 -25.61
CA LEU A 320 35.92 -7.53 -26.54
C LEU A 320 36.57 -7.51 -27.93
N GLU A 321 37.11 -6.37 -28.37
CA GLU A 321 37.88 -6.30 -29.62
C GLU A 321 39.23 -7.02 -29.51
N ILE A 322 39.85 -7.01 -28.33
CA ILE A 322 41.04 -7.82 -28.03
C ILE A 322 40.70 -9.32 -28.09
N PHE A 323 39.59 -9.73 -27.50
CA PHE A 323 39.12 -11.12 -27.54
C PHE A 323 38.80 -11.56 -28.97
N ARG A 324 38.15 -10.69 -29.75
CA ARG A 324 37.86 -10.92 -31.18
C ARG A 324 39.14 -11.13 -31.99
N LYS A 325 40.15 -10.27 -31.82
CA LYS A 325 41.46 -10.40 -32.48
C LYS A 325 42.20 -11.67 -32.06
N ARG A 326 42.12 -12.08 -30.79
CA ARG A 326 42.70 -13.34 -30.30
C ARG A 326 42.02 -14.57 -30.90
N HIS A 327 40.69 -14.55 -30.99
CA HIS A 327 39.92 -15.60 -31.64
C HIS A 327 40.29 -15.76 -33.13
N GLU A 328 40.47 -14.65 -33.86
CA GLU A 328 40.94 -14.69 -35.25
C GLU A 328 42.36 -15.29 -35.39
N GLN A 329 43.27 -15.01 -34.45
CA GLN A 329 44.60 -15.61 -34.42
C GLN A 329 44.56 -17.12 -34.12
N ASN A 330 43.65 -17.54 -33.25
CA ASN A 330 43.45 -18.95 -32.92
C ASN A 330 42.88 -19.74 -34.10
N ALA A 331 41.92 -19.17 -34.83
CA ALA A 331 41.40 -19.74 -36.08
C ALA A 331 42.45 -19.89 -37.20
N ARG A 332 43.58 -19.15 -37.12
CA ARG A 332 44.74 -19.37 -38.01
C ARG A 332 45.65 -20.49 -37.49
N ARG A 333 45.86 -20.57 -36.18
CA ARG A 333 46.66 -21.64 -35.55
C ARG A 333 46.00 -23.01 -35.70
N GLU A 334 44.68 -23.09 -35.65
CA GLU A 334 43.92 -24.33 -35.86
C GLU A 334 44.19 -24.99 -37.22
N ARG A 335 44.52 -24.21 -38.25
CA ARG A 335 44.83 -24.75 -39.59
C ARG A 335 46.20 -25.41 -39.69
N HIS A 336 47.05 -25.19 -38.70
CA HIS A 336 48.44 -25.64 -38.68
C HIS A 336 48.78 -26.50 -37.46
N GLU A 337 47.80 -26.83 -36.61
CA GLU A 337 48.01 -27.67 -35.42
C GLU A 337 48.16 -29.14 -35.80
N THR A 338 49.04 -29.84 -35.08
CA THR A 338 49.19 -31.29 -35.23
C THR A 338 48.02 -32.03 -34.56
N GLN A 339 47.79 -33.29 -34.95
CA GLN A 339 46.68 -34.09 -34.42
C GLN A 339 46.78 -34.29 -32.89
N GLU A 340 48.00 -34.33 -32.35
CA GLU A 340 48.26 -34.50 -30.92
C GLU A 340 48.01 -33.19 -30.13
N GLU A 341 48.40 -32.04 -30.69
CA GLU A 341 48.09 -30.71 -30.13
C GLU A 341 46.59 -30.45 -30.14
N ARG A 342 45.90 -30.85 -31.22
CA ARG A 342 44.45 -30.77 -31.35
C ARG A 342 43.72 -31.54 -30.25
N GLN A 343 44.15 -32.77 -29.97
CA GLN A 343 43.55 -33.60 -28.91
C GLN A 343 43.73 -32.96 -27.52
N LYS A 344 44.94 -32.46 -27.20
CA LYS A 344 45.21 -31.79 -25.91
C LYS A 344 44.45 -30.47 -25.76
N ARG A 345 44.30 -29.71 -26.85
CA ARG A 345 43.51 -28.48 -26.87
C ARG A 345 42.02 -28.77 -26.64
N LEU A 346 41.42 -29.68 -27.42
CA LEU A 346 40.00 -30.02 -27.30
C LEU A 346 39.66 -30.54 -25.89
N HIS A 347 40.57 -31.30 -25.27
CA HIS A 347 40.39 -31.74 -23.89
C HIS A 347 40.34 -30.58 -22.88
N ARG A 348 41.22 -29.58 -23.01
CA ARG A 348 41.23 -28.37 -22.16
C ARG A 348 40.06 -27.43 -22.47
N GLU A 349 39.56 -27.42 -23.70
CA GLU A 349 38.40 -26.61 -24.09
C GLU A 349 37.10 -27.14 -23.47
N GLN A 350 36.96 -28.48 -23.38
CA GLN A 350 35.86 -29.12 -22.67
C GLN A 350 35.99 -29.01 -21.14
N ASN A 351 37.22 -29.05 -20.61
CA ASN A 351 37.49 -28.93 -19.16
C ASN A 351 38.60 -27.89 -18.89
N PRO A 352 38.26 -26.58 -18.89
CA PRO A 352 39.22 -25.50 -18.70
C PRO A 352 39.96 -25.60 -17.35
N PRO A 353 41.31 -25.69 -17.32
CA PRO A 353 42.06 -25.79 -16.08
C PRO A 353 41.97 -24.49 -15.28
N GLN A 354 41.61 -24.56 -13.99
CA GLN A 354 41.47 -23.36 -13.14
C GLN A 354 42.73 -22.99 -12.34
N LYS A 355 43.68 -23.94 -12.17
CA LYS A 355 44.93 -23.72 -11.43
C LYS A 355 46.16 -23.59 -12.34
N SER A 356 46.26 -24.45 -13.35
CA SER A 356 47.44 -24.54 -14.23
C SER A 356 47.37 -23.63 -15.46
N ALA A 357 46.19 -23.09 -15.79
CA ALA A 357 46.06 -22.04 -16.78
C ALA A 357 46.52 -20.69 -16.20
N VAL A 358 47.09 -19.84 -17.04
CA VAL A 358 47.45 -18.47 -16.64
C VAL A 358 46.19 -17.62 -16.67
N VAL A 359 45.88 -16.88 -15.60
CA VAL A 359 44.71 -15.98 -15.56
C VAL A 359 45.19 -14.56 -15.76
N ILE A 360 44.58 -13.85 -16.70
CA ILE A 360 44.93 -12.49 -17.09
C ILE A 360 43.68 -11.62 -16.92
N ILE A 361 43.77 -10.60 -16.09
CA ILE A 361 42.72 -9.58 -15.93
C ILE A 361 43.07 -8.39 -16.81
N TRP A 362 42.09 -7.90 -17.56
CA TRP A 362 42.22 -6.70 -18.37
C TRP A 362 41.55 -5.56 -17.62
N ASP A 363 42.37 -4.63 -17.16
CA ASP A 363 41.94 -3.41 -16.47
C ASP A 363 42.43 -2.18 -17.21
N GLU A 364 41.69 -1.09 -17.04
CA GLU A 364 41.98 0.21 -17.63
C GLU A 364 42.95 0.97 -16.72
N ASP A 365 44.06 1.43 -17.28
CA ASP A 365 45.01 2.26 -16.52
C ASP A 365 44.54 3.73 -16.43
N GLU A 366 45.27 4.53 -15.64
CA GLU A 366 44.96 5.94 -15.40
C GLU A 366 44.88 6.81 -16.67
N ASN A 367 45.35 6.32 -17.81
CA ASN A 367 45.31 7.02 -19.10
C ASN A 367 44.20 6.50 -20.05
N GLY A 368 43.35 5.57 -19.59
CA GLY A 368 42.32 4.96 -20.41
C GLY A 368 42.83 3.85 -21.35
N GLU A 369 44.06 3.36 -21.14
CA GLU A 369 44.59 2.22 -21.90
C GLU A 369 44.34 0.90 -21.16
N TRP A 370 43.72 -0.06 -21.84
CA TRP A 370 43.44 -1.39 -21.29
C TRP A 370 44.69 -2.27 -21.31
N LYS A 371 45.24 -2.59 -20.14
CA LYS A 371 46.46 -3.38 -19.99
C LYS A 371 46.19 -4.74 -19.34
N PRO A 372 46.87 -5.81 -19.79
CA PRO A 372 46.74 -7.13 -19.18
C PRO A 372 47.61 -7.25 -17.94
N GLU A 373 47.02 -7.61 -16.82
CA GLU A 373 47.71 -8.00 -15.59
C GLU A 373 47.57 -9.51 -15.35
N THR A 374 48.69 -10.19 -15.06
CA THR A 374 48.67 -11.64 -14.84
C THR A 374 48.49 -11.96 -13.37
N VAL A 375 47.45 -12.73 -13.05
CA VAL A 375 47.12 -13.14 -11.68
C VAL A 375 48.12 -14.19 -11.19
N SER A 376 48.57 -13.98 -9.94
CA SER A 376 49.50 -14.86 -9.24
C SER A 376 48.92 -16.29 -9.09
N LEU A 377 49.78 -17.31 -9.01
CA LEU A 377 49.37 -18.73 -9.03
C LEU A 377 48.38 -19.12 -7.91
N TRP A 378 48.43 -18.48 -6.74
CA TRP A 378 47.56 -18.82 -5.59
C TRP A 378 46.18 -18.14 -5.65
N GLU A 379 46.01 -17.06 -6.39
CA GLU A 379 44.76 -16.26 -6.47
C GLU A 379 43.88 -16.70 -7.65
N ARG A 380 44.44 -17.40 -8.64
CA ARG A 380 43.76 -17.76 -9.90
C ARG A 380 42.39 -18.41 -9.73
N ARG A 381 42.26 -19.31 -8.76
CA ARG A 381 41.02 -20.06 -8.53
C ARG A 381 39.93 -19.17 -7.94
N ASP A 382 40.29 -18.28 -7.03
CA ASP A 382 39.33 -17.42 -6.32
C ASP A 382 38.92 -16.25 -7.24
N THR A 383 39.87 -15.64 -7.96
CA THR A 383 39.58 -14.66 -9.02
C THR A 383 38.62 -15.22 -10.09
N LEU A 384 38.82 -16.46 -10.53
CA LEU A 384 37.91 -17.08 -11.50
C LEU A 384 36.55 -17.42 -10.88
N ALA A 385 36.44 -17.62 -9.57
CA ALA A 385 35.17 -17.88 -8.90
C ALA A 385 34.31 -16.61 -8.76
N ASP A 386 34.96 -15.46 -8.51
CA ASP A 386 34.29 -14.17 -8.30
C ASP A 386 33.72 -13.54 -9.60
N LEU A 387 34.23 -13.96 -10.76
CA LEU A 387 33.81 -13.48 -12.07
C LEU A 387 32.66 -14.33 -12.66
N LYS A 388 31.63 -13.67 -13.21
CA LYS A 388 30.52 -14.36 -13.89
C LYS A 388 30.98 -14.94 -15.24
N SER A 389 30.25 -15.93 -15.78
CA SER A 389 30.63 -16.64 -17.02
C SER A 389 30.84 -15.75 -18.24
N TYR A 390 30.17 -14.59 -18.31
CA TYR A 390 30.32 -13.62 -19.41
C TYR A 390 31.49 -12.65 -19.22
N GLN A 391 32.09 -12.59 -18.03
CA GLN A 391 33.23 -11.72 -17.70
C GLN A 391 34.57 -12.43 -17.84
N LYS A 392 34.57 -13.71 -18.22
CA LYS A 392 35.77 -14.54 -18.36
C LYS A 392 35.66 -15.44 -19.58
N GLN A 393 36.74 -15.52 -20.37
CA GLN A 393 36.84 -16.35 -21.56
C GLN A 393 38.14 -17.14 -21.54
N TYR A 394 38.07 -18.45 -21.81
CA TYR A 394 39.24 -19.33 -21.83
C TYR A 394 39.79 -19.51 -23.26
N ASP A 395 41.10 -19.33 -23.45
CA ASP A 395 41.84 -19.62 -24.68
C ASP A 395 42.55 -20.99 -24.56
N SER A 396 41.95 -22.01 -25.19
CA SER A 396 42.46 -23.39 -25.18
C SER A 396 43.77 -23.57 -25.95
N PHE A 397 44.10 -22.68 -26.90
CA PHE A 397 45.35 -22.74 -27.68
C PHE A 397 46.56 -22.30 -26.85
N ARG A 398 46.37 -21.37 -25.91
CA ARG A 398 47.45 -20.83 -25.05
C ARG A 398 47.39 -21.26 -23.61
N ASN A 399 46.30 -21.90 -23.19
CA ASN A 399 46.05 -22.27 -21.80
C ASN A 399 45.98 -21.04 -20.89
N GLU A 400 45.22 -20.03 -21.32
CA GLU A 400 45.07 -18.73 -20.67
C GLU A 400 43.59 -18.42 -20.43
N TRP A 401 43.24 -17.90 -19.26
CA TRP A 401 41.96 -17.25 -19.00
C TRP A 401 42.10 -15.75 -19.16
N HIS A 402 41.19 -15.16 -19.93
CA HIS A 402 41.08 -13.72 -20.06
C HIS A 402 39.84 -13.24 -19.34
N CYS A 403 40.04 -12.35 -18.38
CA CYS A 403 39.04 -11.90 -17.43
C CYS A 403 38.93 -10.37 -17.50
N CYS A 404 37.73 -9.83 -17.28
CA CYS A 404 37.55 -8.38 -17.17
C CYS A 404 36.27 -8.09 -16.38
N TYR A 405 36.41 -7.43 -15.24
CA TYR A 405 35.28 -7.11 -14.36
C TYR A 405 34.30 -6.13 -15.02
N ALA A 406 34.80 -5.26 -15.89
CA ALA A 406 34.02 -4.22 -16.56
C ALA A 406 33.17 -4.72 -17.76
N LEU A 407 33.24 -6.01 -18.13
CA LEU A 407 32.46 -6.52 -19.26
C LEU A 407 30.95 -6.51 -18.94
N PRO A 408 30.12 -5.83 -19.74
CA PRO A 408 28.68 -5.83 -19.56
C PRO A 408 28.07 -7.19 -19.92
N ARG A 409 26.92 -7.50 -19.33
CA ARG A 409 26.17 -8.74 -19.58
C ARG A 409 25.59 -8.72 -21.00
N PRO A 410 25.77 -9.75 -21.85
CA PRO A 410 25.29 -9.69 -23.23
C PRO A 410 23.76 -9.87 -23.32
N ASP A 411 23.05 -8.83 -23.78
CA ASP A 411 21.60 -8.86 -24.01
C ASP A 411 21.28 -9.14 -25.50
N SER A 412 20.97 -10.40 -25.86
CA SER A 412 19.97 -10.81 -26.89
C SER A 412 20.14 -12.27 -27.38
N TYR A 413 19.27 -13.19 -26.93
CA TYR A 413 18.46 -14.11 -27.76
C TYR A 413 17.61 -15.05 -26.86
N GLU A 414 16.30 -15.03 -27.04
CA GLU A 414 15.36 -16.04 -26.54
C GLU A 414 15.41 -17.33 -27.40
N GLY A 415 15.12 -18.50 -26.80
CA GLY A 415 14.50 -19.61 -27.56
C GLY A 415 14.96 -21.06 -27.27
N TYR A 416 14.12 -21.78 -26.51
CA TYR A 416 13.80 -23.23 -26.54
C TYR A 416 14.62 -24.32 -25.80
N SER A 417 13.81 -25.04 -24.99
CA SER A 417 13.76 -26.47 -24.59
C SER A 417 14.72 -26.97 -23.51
N SER A 418 14.16 -27.37 -22.35
CA SER A 418 13.83 -28.75 -21.92
C SER A 418 15.09 -29.46 -21.40
N GLU A 419 15.19 -29.77 -20.10
CA GLU A 419 14.69 -31.00 -19.44
C GLU A 419 14.92 -30.78 -17.92
N GLU A 420 13.94 -31.00 -17.04
CA GLU A 420 13.73 -32.26 -16.27
C GLU A 420 14.99 -32.61 -15.44
N GLU A 421 14.98 -32.60 -14.10
CA GLU A 421 14.37 -33.58 -13.18
C GLU A 421 14.60 -33.08 -11.73
N ASP A 422 13.57 -33.08 -10.88
CA ASP A 422 13.32 -34.05 -9.79
C ASP A 422 14.32 -33.99 -8.61
N GLU A 423 13.81 -33.77 -7.39
CA GLU A 423 13.65 -34.84 -6.40
C GLU A 423 13.30 -34.29 -4.99
N TYR A 424 12.45 -35.06 -4.30
CA TYR A 424 11.78 -34.79 -3.04
C TYR A 424 12.48 -35.57 -1.90
N GLY A 425 12.96 -34.88 -0.85
CA GLY A 425 13.20 -35.43 0.51
C GLY A 425 14.26 -36.53 0.68
N PRO A 426 14.57 -37.06 1.90
CA PRO A 426 13.73 -37.06 3.10
C PRO A 426 14.46 -36.83 4.46
N TYR A 427 13.66 -36.97 5.52
CA TYR A 427 13.91 -37.01 6.97
C TYR A 427 15.20 -37.64 7.55
N ALA A 428 15.40 -37.30 8.85
CA ALA A 428 16.09 -38.03 9.94
C ALA A 428 17.55 -37.62 10.23
N ASP A 429 18.13 -37.73 11.42
CA ASP A 429 17.68 -37.75 12.82
C ASP A 429 18.98 -37.62 13.68
N THR A 430 18.87 -37.14 14.91
CA THR A 430 19.74 -37.50 16.07
C THR A 430 21.29 -37.41 16.04
N THR A 431 21.79 -36.55 16.95
CA THR A 431 22.81 -36.82 18.02
C THR A 431 24.32 -36.95 17.75
N SER A 432 25.04 -36.04 18.45
CA SER A 432 26.21 -36.23 19.35
C SER A 432 27.57 -36.69 18.82
N HIS A 433 28.60 -35.88 19.08
CA HIS A 433 29.84 -36.22 19.82
C HIS A 433 30.70 -34.92 20.00
N THR A 434 30.78 -34.32 21.20
CA THR A 434 31.74 -34.52 22.32
C THR A 434 33.20 -34.10 22.05
N GLY A 435 33.71 -33.22 22.94
CA GLY A 435 35.13 -32.95 23.20
C GLY A 435 35.38 -31.45 23.42
N VAL A 436 35.09 -30.86 24.59
CA VAL A 436 35.90 -30.80 25.84
C VAL A 436 37.31 -30.24 25.63
N GLY A 437 37.56 -29.09 26.27
CA GLY A 437 38.89 -28.52 26.50
C GLY A 437 38.82 -27.19 27.24
N ASN A 438 38.72 -27.26 28.57
CA ASN A 438 38.90 -26.17 29.53
C ASN A 438 40.20 -25.39 29.29
N ASP A 439 40.20 -24.09 29.59
CA ASP A 439 41.14 -23.60 30.62
C ASP A 439 40.59 -22.33 31.31
N ASN A 440 40.48 -22.43 32.64
CA ASN A 440 40.23 -21.34 33.56
C ASN A 440 41.55 -20.64 33.86
N ARG A 441 41.60 -19.30 33.91
CA ARG A 441 42.41 -18.57 34.91
C ARG A 441 41.74 -17.26 35.32
N GLU A 442 41.50 -17.16 36.62
CA GLU A 442 41.19 -15.96 37.40
C GLU A 442 42.46 -15.10 37.64
N GLU A 443 42.26 -13.97 38.34
CA GLU A 443 43.21 -13.01 38.92
C GLU A 443 43.56 -11.81 38.01
N GLU A 444 43.58 -10.54 38.43
CA GLU A 444 43.40 -9.91 39.74
C GLU A 444 43.21 -8.39 39.54
N ILE A 445 42.63 -7.73 40.54
CA ILE A 445 42.46 -6.28 40.64
C ILE A 445 43.76 -5.64 41.15
N VAL A 446 44.27 -4.60 40.48
CA VAL A 446 45.15 -3.59 41.09
C VAL A 446 44.75 -2.19 40.62
N VAL A 447 44.72 -1.27 41.58
CA VAL A 447 44.20 0.11 41.54
C VAL A 447 45.33 1.12 41.33
N GLN A 448 44.97 2.28 40.74
CA GLN A 448 45.60 3.62 40.74
C GLN A 448 46.72 3.94 39.71
N GLU A 449 46.46 4.89 38.80
CA GLU A 449 46.76 6.33 38.98
C GLU A 449 46.11 7.21 37.89
N GLU A 450 45.80 8.44 38.27
CA GLU A 450 45.14 9.50 37.49
C GLU A 450 45.95 9.98 36.28
N ILE A 451 45.31 10.09 35.11
CA ILE A 451 45.70 11.08 34.09
C ILE A 451 44.44 11.77 33.59
N GLN A 452 44.33 13.05 33.95
CA GLN A 452 43.38 14.01 33.39
C GLN A 452 43.55 14.09 31.87
N HIS A 453 42.48 13.81 31.12
CA HIS A 453 42.29 14.38 29.79
C HIS A 453 40.80 14.49 29.45
N THR A 454 40.28 15.71 29.62
CA THR A 454 39.27 16.38 28.79
C THR A 454 38.17 15.50 28.18
N GLN A 455 36.99 15.53 28.81
CA GLN A 455 35.72 15.18 28.17
C GLN A 455 35.53 16.00 26.88
N SER A 456 35.41 15.33 25.74
CA SER A 456 34.73 15.88 24.57
C SER A 456 33.37 15.20 24.46
N GLU A 457 32.33 16.03 24.57
CA GLU A 457 30.93 15.73 24.30
C GLU A 457 30.77 15.07 22.92
N ASN A 458 30.10 13.92 22.88
CA ASN A 458 29.57 13.33 21.67
C ASN A 458 28.10 12.95 21.96
N GLU A 459 27.27 13.96 22.16
CA GLU A 459 25.82 13.83 22.09
C GLU A 459 25.43 13.69 20.60
N ARG A 460 25.00 12.47 20.22
CA ARG A 460 24.36 12.19 18.93
C ARG A 460 22.95 12.78 18.95
N PHE A 461 22.63 13.47 17.86
CA PHE A 461 21.38 14.16 17.60
C PHE A 461 20.27 13.15 17.26
N GLU A 462 19.21 13.09 18.07
CA GLU A 462 17.92 12.44 17.74
C GLU A 462 16.92 13.55 17.39
N LEU A 463 16.33 13.50 16.20
CA LEU A 463 15.21 14.36 15.81
C LEU A 463 13.93 13.80 16.42
N SER A 464 13.17 14.64 17.10
CA SER A 464 11.90 14.24 17.70
C SER A 464 10.81 14.11 16.63
N VAL A 465 9.76 13.33 16.91
CA VAL A 465 8.57 13.20 16.04
C VAL A 465 7.87 14.55 15.82
N GLU A 466 8.05 15.49 16.76
CA GLU A 466 7.53 16.86 16.72
C GLU A 466 8.17 17.69 15.60
N ASP A 467 9.48 17.52 15.35
CA ASP A 467 10.20 18.22 14.28
C ASP A 467 9.75 17.76 12.88
N MET A 468 9.25 16.52 12.76
CA MET A 468 8.90 15.88 11.49
C MET A 468 7.50 16.23 10.95
N ASP A 469 6.52 16.42 11.83
CA ASP A 469 5.16 16.75 11.42
C ASP A 469 4.99 18.25 11.15
N ASP A 470 5.77 19.11 11.81
CA ASP A 470 5.88 20.53 11.45
C ASP A 470 6.47 20.69 10.03
N LEU A 471 7.42 19.82 9.64
CA LEU A 471 7.97 19.73 8.28
C LEU A 471 6.90 19.33 7.25
N ALA A 472 6.06 18.33 7.56
CA ALA A 472 4.97 17.88 6.69
C ALA A 472 3.82 18.91 6.56
N ALA A 473 3.50 19.64 7.63
CA ALA A 473 2.47 20.68 7.64
C ALA A 473 2.86 21.90 6.76
N ILE A 474 4.14 22.25 6.72
CA ILE A 474 4.68 23.31 5.84
C ILE A 474 4.48 22.96 4.35
N GLN A 475 4.32 21.68 3.98
CA GLN A 475 4.36 21.24 2.58
C GLN A 475 3.02 21.13 1.86
N ASN A 476 1.95 20.66 2.51
CA ASN A 476 0.67 20.42 1.85
C ASN A 476 -0.16 21.70 1.61
N GLY A 477 0.46 22.89 1.68
CA GLY A 477 -0.26 24.16 1.79
C GLY A 477 -1.15 24.27 3.05
N SER A 478 -1.04 23.29 3.96
CA SER A 478 -1.86 23.14 5.17
C SER A 478 -1.22 23.79 6.40
N SER A 479 -0.03 24.42 6.28
CA SER A 479 0.45 25.32 7.32
C SER A 479 -0.45 26.52 7.33
N SER A 480 -1.39 26.36 8.22
CA SER A 480 -2.39 27.26 8.63
C SER A 480 -1.68 28.49 9.32
N ALA A 481 -0.39 28.47 9.69
CA ALA A 481 0.20 29.52 10.52
C ALA A 481 0.44 30.91 9.89
N LEU A 482 0.35 31.12 8.57
CA LEU A 482 0.73 32.40 7.96
C LEU A 482 -0.47 33.27 7.56
N THR A 483 -0.97 34.06 8.53
CA THR A 483 -1.92 35.18 8.30
C THR A 483 -1.52 36.42 9.11
N THR A 484 -2.13 37.56 8.75
CA THR A 484 -2.00 38.99 9.16
C THR A 484 -1.80 39.37 10.63
N ASP A 485 -1.51 38.44 11.54
CA ASP A 485 -1.19 38.72 12.94
C ASP A 485 0.33 38.73 13.15
N ALA A 486 0.87 39.89 13.52
CA ALA A 486 2.30 40.07 13.74
C ALA A 486 2.83 39.28 14.95
N ASP A 487 1.98 38.92 15.93
CA ASP A 487 2.34 38.09 17.10
C ASP A 487 2.49 36.63 16.74
N ALA A 488 1.48 36.03 16.11
CA ALA A 488 1.56 34.65 15.63
C ALA A 488 2.64 34.45 14.55
N ALA A 489 2.83 35.45 13.67
CA ALA A 489 3.88 35.40 12.67
C ALA A 489 5.29 35.54 13.28
N GLU A 490 5.44 36.27 14.40
CA GLU A 490 6.72 36.37 15.10
C GLU A 490 7.12 35.02 15.70
N ASP A 491 6.24 34.37 16.46
CA ASP A 491 6.54 33.07 17.07
C ASP A 491 6.90 32.01 16.01
N TYR A 492 6.12 31.95 14.92
CA TYR A 492 6.38 31.04 13.79
C TYR A 492 7.72 31.33 13.11
N ILE A 493 8.02 32.61 12.82
CA ILE A 493 9.29 32.99 12.18
C ILE A 493 10.44 32.73 13.13
N MET A 494 10.31 32.99 14.42
CA MET A 494 11.36 32.77 15.41
C MET A 494 11.61 31.27 15.63
N GLN A 495 10.56 30.44 15.59
CA GLN A 495 10.67 28.99 15.61
C GLN A 495 11.34 28.47 14.33
N ALA A 496 10.97 28.97 13.15
CA ALA A 496 11.66 28.66 11.90
C ALA A 496 13.13 29.13 11.93
N MET A 497 13.40 30.32 12.44
CA MET A 497 14.75 30.85 12.61
C MET A 497 15.59 29.98 13.54
N ARG A 498 14.98 29.43 14.60
CA ARG A 498 15.64 28.50 15.52
C ARG A 498 15.88 27.12 14.90
N LEU A 499 14.83 26.49 14.38
CA LEU A 499 14.86 25.13 13.82
C LEU A 499 15.72 25.04 12.57
N TYR A 500 15.56 26.01 11.67
CA TYR A 500 16.29 26.03 10.42
C TYR A 500 17.63 26.74 10.62
N TYR A 501 17.69 27.94 11.19
CA TYR A 501 18.91 28.75 11.12
C TYR A 501 19.74 28.75 12.42
N GLY A 502 19.37 27.93 13.41
CA GLY A 502 20.08 27.84 14.70
C GLY A 502 20.04 29.15 15.49
N TYR A 503 19.14 30.07 15.13
CA TYR A 503 19.08 31.41 15.69
C TYR A 503 18.45 31.40 17.07
N THR A 504 19.05 32.11 18.02
CA THR A 504 18.44 32.40 19.30
C THR A 504 18.33 33.88 19.55
N THR A 505 17.26 34.25 20.24
CA THR A 505 16.99 35.66 20.53
C THR A 505 17.96 36.14 21.60
N PRO A 506 18.77 37.19 21.37
CA PRO A 506 19.66 37.72 22.38
C PRO A 506 18.87 38.26 23.58
N LEU A 507 19.24 37.83 24.79
CA LEU A 507 18.65 38.27 26.07
C LEU A 507 19.71 38.93 26.96
N PRO A 508 19.50 40.15 27.49
CA PRO A 508 18.31 40.99 27.28
C PRO A 508 18.25 41.57 25.87
N LEU A 509 17.04 41.77 25.35
CA LEU A 509 16.83 42.40 24.05
C LEU A 509 17.57 43.76 24.01
N PRO A 510 18.34 44.06 22.95
CA PRO A 510 19.12 45.29 22.87
C PRO A 510 18.20 46.52 22.96
N THR A 511 18.49 47.41 23.91
CA THR A 511 17.54 48.42 24.40
C THR A 511 17.57 49.77 23.67
N ASN A 512 18.34 49.98 22.60
CA ASN A 512 18.29 51.25 21.83
C ASN A 512 18.75 51.15 20.36
N ASP A 513 18.05 51.90 19.51
CA ASP A 513 18.33 52.29 18.12
C ASP A 513 18.57 51.20 17.06
N GLN A 514 17.63 50.26 16.93
CA GLN A 514 17.54 49.49 15.68
C GLN A 514 16.92 50.35 14.57
N LYS A 515 17.75 50.68 13.58
CA LYS A 515 17.34 51.38 12.34
C LYS A 515 16.14 50.70 11.70
N GLU A 516 15.20 51.49 11.19
CA GLU A 516 14.02 50.97 10.48
C GLU A 516 14.47 50.11 9.29
N LEU A 517 13.96 48.87 9.22
CA LEU A 517 14.36 47.91 8.19
C LEU A 517 13.87 48.37 6.83
N GLU A 518 14.75 48.46 5.84
CA GLU A 518 14.34 48.77 4.47
C GLU A 518 13.42 47.68 3.91
N LEU A 519 12.41 48.07 3.13
CA LEU A 519 11.44 47.15 2.51
C LEU A 519 12.13 46.02 1.70
N ARG A 520 13.33 46.29 1.16
CA ARG A 520 14.13 45.29 0.44
C ARG A 520 14.69 44.21 1.36
N ALA A 521 15.11 44.57 2.58
CA ALA A 521 15.58 43.64 3.59
C ALA A 521 14.43 42.76 4.11
N GLN A 522 13.29 43.39 4.42
CA GLN A 522 12.06 42.69 4.83
C GLN A 522 11.62 41.65 3.79
N ASN A 523 11.56 42.06 2.52
CA ASN A 523 11.15 41.18 1.43
C ASN A 523 12.14 40.04 1.15
N ARG A 524 13.44 40.25 1.39
CA ARG A 524 14.45 39.18 1.29
C ARG A 524 14.31 38.20 2.45
N PHE A 525 14.18 38.71 3.67
CA PHE A 525 14.04 37.89 4.86
C PHE A 525 12.83 36.95 4.77
N LEU A 526 11.64 37.46 4.40
CA LEU A 526 10.44 36.61 4.23
C LEU A 526 10.64 35.52 3.18
N LYS A 527 11.34 35.82 2.08
CA LYS A 527 11.69 34.81 1.07
C LYS A 527 12.63 33.74 1.62
N PHE A 528 13.57 34.11 2.49
CA PHE A 528 14.48 33.14 3.10
C PHE A 528 13.75 32.22 4.07
N VAL A 529 12.91 32.75 4.96
CA VAL A 529 12.15 31.94 5.92
C VAL A 529 10.91 31.25 5.32
N GLY A 530 10.74 31.28 4.00
CA GLY A 530 9.68 30.56 3.29
C GLY A 530 8.28 31.16 3.43
N VAL A 531 8.18 32.45 3.75
CA VAL A 531 6.91 33.14 4.03
C VAL A 531 6.48 33.99 2.82
N PRO A 532 5.26 33.80 2.25
CA PRO A 532 4.81 34.59 1.10
C PRO A 532 4.65 36.08 1.42
N LEU A 533 5.15 36.94 0.52
CA LEU A 533 5.10 38.42 0.63
C LEU A 533 3.68 38.99 0.81
N THR A 534 2.65 38.25 0.42
CA THR A 534 1.24 38.65 0.49
C THR A 534 0.53 38.25 1.79
N ARG A 535 1.23 37.57 2.73
CA ARG A 535 0.61 36.92 3.90
C ARG A 535 1.06 37.44 5.27
N VAL A 536 1.80 38.56 5.33
CA VAL A 536 2.38 39.08 6.60
C VAL A 536 2.06 40.57 6.79
N ASP A 537 1.60 40.94 7.99
CA ASP A 537 1.44 42.35 8.38
C ASP A 537 2.81 43.00 8.58
N ARG A 538 2.99 44.21 8.06
CA ARG A 538 4.25 44.96 8.19
C ARG A 538 4.59 45.33 9.63
N ALA A 539 3.60 45.37 10.53
CA ALA A 539 3.82 45.54 11.96
C ALA A 539 4.77 44.49 12.57
N LEU A 540 4.89 43.30 11.93
CA LEU A 540 5.88 42.28 12.30
C LEU A 540 7.32 42.82 12.32
N PHE A 541 7.67 43.66 11.34
CA PHE A 541 9.04 44.18 11.20
C PHE A 541 9.35 45.32 12.17
N GLU A 542 8.36 45.77 12.94
CA GLU A 542 8.58 46.74 14.01
C GLU A 542 9.10 46.07 15.29
N LYS A 543 8.91 44.76 15.40
CA LYS A 543 9.24 43.98 16.59
C LYS A 543 10.74 43.76 16.80
N PRO A 544 11.25 43.90 18.04
CA PRO A 544 12.67 43.75 18.32
C PRO A 544 13.24 42.37 17.96
N THR A 545 12.52 41.27 18.19
CA THR A 545 13.04 39.92 17.92
C THR A 545 13.20 39.67 16.42
N ILE A 546 12.23 40.11 15.61
CA ILE A 546 12.26 40.00 14.15
C ILE A 546 13.34 40.89 13.56
N LYS A 547 13.55 42.10 14.08
CA LYS A 547 14.67 42.96 13.66
C LYS A 547 16.02 42.30 13.93
N CYS A 548 16.19 41.66 15.08
CA CYS A 548 17.39 40.87 15.37
C CYS A 548 17.54 39.68 14.40
N ALA A 549 16.45 38.94 14.13
CA ALA A 549 16.46 37.82 13.18
C ALA A 549 16.80 38.25 11.74
N VAL A 550 16.27 39.40 11.29
CA VAL A 550 16.57 39.98 9.96
C VAL A 550 18.05 40.38 9.89
N ASN A 551 18.57 41.07 10.91
CA ASN A 551 19.98 41.48 10.96
C ASN A 551 20.93 40.28 11.03
N PHE A 552 20.55 39.24 11.78
CA PHE A 552 21.26 37.97 11.79
C PHE A 552 21.30 37.34 10.38
N MET A 553 20.17 37.29 9.68
CA MET A 553 20.12 36.77 8.32
C MET A 553 20.89 37.60 7.30
N GLU A 554 20.93 38.93 7.45
CA GLU A 554 21.76 39.79 6.60
C GLU A 554 23.25 39.57 6.85
N ARG A 555 23.69 39.39 8.11
CA ARG A 555 25.08 39.04 8.46
C ARG A 555 25.47 37.66 7.94
N LEU A 556 24.58 36.68 8.09
CA LEU A 556 24.77 35.32 7.57
C LEU A 556 24.93 35.32 6.04
N GLY A 557 24.13 36.14 5.34
CA GLY A 557 24.20 36.28 3.89
C GLY A 557 25.39 37.09 3.35
N SER A 558 26.01 37.93 4.17
CA SER A 558 27.17 38.76 3.79
C SER A 558 28.52 38.22 4.25
N GLY A 559 28.55 37.11 5.00
CA GLY A 559 29.76 36.53 5.58
C GLY A 559 30.33 37.35 6.77
N GLY A 560 29.47 38.04 7.52
CA GLY A 560 29.87 38.80 8.72
C GLY A 560 30.03 37.90 9.96
N GLU A 561 30.78 38.38 10.96
CA GLU A 561 30.90 37.70 12.27
C GLU A 561 29.56 37.73 13.03
N ILE A 562 29.26 36.60 13.67
CA ILE A 562 28.03 36.34 14.43
C ILE A 562 28.42 36.33 15.92
N ASP A 563 27.66 37.03 16.77
CA ASP A 563 27.99 37.22 18.18
C ASP A 563 27.72 35.95 19.03
N GLU A 564 28.59 35.65 20.01
CA GLU A 564 28.56 34.42 20.85
C GLU A 564 27.28 34.21 21.68
N GLY A 565 26.38 35.21 21.75
CA GLY A 565 25.12 35.16 22.51
C GLY A 565 23.84 35.19 21.67
N GLU A 566 23.94 35.12 20.33
CA GLU A 566 22.77 35.05 19.42
C GLU A 566 22.46 33.61 18.95
N HIS A 567 23.12 32.58 19.51
CA HIS A 567 22.98 31.18 19.11
C HIS A 567 22.98 30.19 20.29
N ASP A 568 22.13 29.15 20.23
CA ASP A 568 22.19 27.97 21.10
C ASP A 568 22.14 26.69 20.27
N ALA A 569 23.05 25.78 20.64
CA ALA A 569 23.21 24.37 20.32
C ALA A 569 23.81 23.89 18.96
N HIS A 570 24.90 23.12 19.12
CA HIS A 570 25.60 22.18 18.22
C HIS A 570 26.60 22.72 17.17
N LEU A 571 27.75 22.04 17.07
CA LEU A 571 28.89 22.37 16.18
C LEU A 571 28.57 22.18 14.69
N GLY A 572 27.58 21.33 14.35
CA GLY A 572 27.17 21.05 12.96
C GLY A 572 26.22 22.08 12.33
N HIS A 573 25.42 22.80 13.14
CA HIS A 573 24.56 23.89 12.65
C HIS A 573 25.32 25.20 12.38
N ARG A 574 26.63 25.20 12.62
CA ARG A 574 27.55 26.33 12.41
C ARG A 574 28.00 26.49 10.95
N GLU A 575 27.70 25.52 10.08
CA GLU A 575 28.18 25.57 8.71
C GLU A 575 27.27 26.40 7.81
N SER A 576 27.85 27.44 7.23
CA SER A 576 27.22 28.22 6.17
C SER A 576 26.74 27.31 5.04
N LEU A 577 25.52 27.54 4.53
CA LEU A 577 25.08 26.92 3.27
C LEU A 577 25.97 27.34 2.08
N VAL A 578 26.77 28.39 2.26
CA VAL A 578 27.80 28.82 1.30
C VAL A 578 28.87 27.75 1.21
N GLY A 579 28.81 26.96 0.15
CA GLY A 579 29.76 25.87 -0.12
C GLY A 579 29.18 24.47 0.02
N ASN A 580 27.98 24.33 0.61
CA ASN A 580 27.30 23.05 0.80
C ASN A 580 27.13 22.29 -0.53
N GLY A 581 27.61 21.03 -0.56
CA GLY A 581 27.62 20.20 -1.76
C GLY A 581 26.23 19.87 -2.28
N ARG A 582 25.28 19.54 -1.39
CA ARG A 582 23.90 19.16 -1.76
C ARG A 582 23.12 20.31 -2.35
N LEU A 583 23.36 21.54 -1.88
CA LEU A 583 22.73 22.73 -2.46
C LEU A 583 23.16 22.95 -3.92
N LYS A 584 24.38 22.55 -4.30
CA LYS A 584 24.86 22.59 -5.70
C LYS A 584 24.28 21.49 -6.58
N MET A 585 23.88 20.36 -5.98
CA MET A 585 23.23 19.22 -6.65
C MET A 585 21.73 19.46 -6.90
N MET A 586 21.14 20.40 -6.15
CA MET A 586 19.70 20.65 -6.18
C MET A 586 19.26 21.38 -7.46
N LYS A 587 18.24 20.83 -8.11
CA LYS A 587 17.52 21.41 -9.25
C LYS A 587 16.04 21.49 -8.92
N VAL A 588 15.36 22.55 -9.37
CA VAL A 588 13.90 22.65 -9.21
C VAL A 588 13.26 22.36 -10.57
N ILE A 589 12.45 21.30 -10.63
CA ILE A 589 11.61 21.00 -11.77
C ILE A 589 10.16 21.40 -11.46
N LYS A 590 9.42 21.80 -12.50
CA LYS A 590 8.02 22.19 -12.35
C LYS A 590 7.17 21.40 -13.32
N ASP A 591 6.23 20.64 -12.78
CA ASP A 591 5.36 19.81 -13.59
C ASP A 591 4.49 20.66 -14.53
N GLY A 592 4.45 20.27 -15.80
CA GLY A 592 3.67 20.94 -16.83
C GLY A 592 2.18 20.71 -16.78
N GLU A 593 1.74 19.63 -16.15
CA GLU A 593 0.32 19.32 -16.04
C GLU A 593 -0.28 19.88 -14.74
N THR A 594 0.37 19.65 -13.60
CA THR A 594 -0.15 20.05 -12.29
C THR A 594 0.36 21.41 -11.80
N GLY A 595 1.52 21.86 -12.28
CA GLY A 595 2.20 23.06 -11.76
C GLY A 595 2.95 22.84 -10.44
N GLN A 596 2.97 21.62 -9.90
CA GLN A 596 3.73 21.26 -8.69
C GLN A 596 5.23 21.44 -8.91
N GLU A 597 5.92 21.99 -7.92
CA GLU A 597 7.39 22.10 -7.92
C GLU A 597 8.00 20.91 -7.15
N TYR A 598 9.07 20.35 -7.70
CA TYR A 598 9.86 19.30 -7.07
C TYR A 598 11.32 19.75 -6.98
N TYR A 599 11.90 19.57 -5.80
CA TYR A 599 13.29 19.88 -5.50
C TYR A 599 14.08 18.57 -5.61
N ILE A 600 14.82 18.43 -6.70
CA ILE A 600 15.53 17.21 -7.06
C ILE A 600 17.01 17.36 -6.72
N PHE A 601 17.53 16.45 -5.90
CA PHE A 601 18.94 16.29 -5.62
C PHE A 601 19.51 15.23 -6.56
N ASP A 602 20.35 15.70 -7.49
CA ASP A 602 20.97 14.90 -8.53
C ASP A 602 22.48 14.86 -8.29
N ASP A 603 22.97 13.72 -7.81
CA ASP A 603 24.40 13.46 -7.54
C ASP A 603 25.21 13.17 -8.82
N GLY A 604 24.55 13.24 -10.00
CA GLY A 604 25.18 13.01 -11.29
C GLY A 604 25.69 11.58 -11.48
N ASP A 605 26.68 11.41 -12.36
CA ASP A 605 27.23 10.10 -12.75
C ASP A 605 28.07 9.42 -11.64
N LEU A 606 28.32 10.12 -10.51
CA LEU A 606 29.07 9.63 -9.36
C LEU A 606 28.18 9.09 -8.22
N GLY A 607 26.85 9.25 -8.34
CA GLY A 607 25.90 8.84 -7.33
C GLY A 607 25.81 7.31 -7.15
N ARG A 608 25.76 6.85 -5.90
CA ARG A 608 25.51 5.42 -5.57
C ARG A 608 24.12 4.96 -6.02
N THR A 609 23.17 5.88 -6.15
CA THR A 609 21.76 5.58 -6.47
C THR A 609 21.48 5.78 -7.96
N ARG A 610 20.60 4.94 -8.52
CA ARG A 610 20.16 5.03 -9.94
C ARG A 610 18.99 5.99 -10.16
N TRP A 611 18.58 6.67 -9.10
CA TRP A 611 17.46 7.58 -9.00
C TRP A 611 17.91 8.85 -8.28
N MET A 612 17.18 9.94 -8.54
CA MET A 612 17.40 11.25 -7.94
C MET A 612 16.37 11.46 -6.84
N LEU A 613 16.81 11.94 -5.67
CA LEU A 613 15.90 12.25 -4.58
C LEU A 613 15.09 13.49 -4.92
N GLY A 614 13.77 13.36 -4.95
CA GLY A 614 12.84 14.48 -5.11
C GLY A 614 12.10 14.74 -3.80
N VAL A 615 11.99 16.00 -3.39
CA VAL A 615 11.10 16.41 -2.30
C VAL A 615 10.15 17.50 -2.78
N LEU A 616 8.97 17.59 -2.16
CA LEU A 616 7.85 18.35 -2.72
C LEU A 616 7.90 19.85 -2.39
N THR A 617 8.68 20.29 -1.39
CA THR A 617 8.88 21.71 -1.08
C THR A 617 10.30 22.09 -0.66
N ALA A 618 10.56 23.40 -0.70
CA ALA A 618 11.81 24.03 -0.28
C ALA A 618 12.22 23.67 1.15
N THR A 619 11.26 23.40 2.04
CA THR A 619 11.52 23.10 3.45
C THR A 619 12.19 21.73 3.62
N HIS A 620 11.67 20.68 2.97
CA HIS A 620 12.34 19.38 2.96
C HIS A 620 13.66 19.46 2.18
N ALA A 621 13.75 20.31 1.15
CA ALA A 621 15.00 20.51 0.44
C ALA A 621 16.08 21.13 1.35
N LEU A 622 15.69 22.08 2.21
CA LEU A 622 16.56 22.68 3.20
C LEU A 622 16.98 21.66 4.28
N LEU A 623 16.06 20.81 4.74
CA LEU A 623 16.36 19.71 5.64
C LEU A 623 17.41 18.76 5.03
N VAL A 624 17.22 18.34 3.77
CA VAL A 624 18.19 17.48 3.04
C VAL A 624 19.57 18.13 2.99
N CYS A 625 19.64 19.45 2.76
CA CYS A 625 20.91 20.18 2.75
C CYS A 625 21.59 20.24 4.13
N ARG A 626 20.84 20.11 5.23
CA ARG A 626 21.35 20.22 6.60
C ARG A 626 21.61 18.89 7.31
N LEU A 627 21.11 17.78 6.77
CA LEU A 627 21.52 16.47 7.24
C LEU A 627 23.05 16.32 7.14
N PRO A 628 23.70 15.51 8.01
CA PRO A 628 25.14 15.33 8.03
C PRO A 628 25.73 15.12 6.63
N SER A 629 26.74 15.90 6.24
CA SER A 629 27.25 15.99 4.86
C SER A 629 27.79 14.67 4.29
N GLU A 630 28.23 13.78 5.18
CA GLU A 630 28.70 12.42 4.92
C GLU A 630 27.60 11.45 4.52
N MET A 631 26.33 11.79 4.81
CA MET A 631 25.18 10.96 4.50
C MET A 631 24.97 10.88 2.99
N SER A 632 25.00 9.68 2.45
CA SER A 632 24.70 9.40 1.05
C SER A 632 23.22 9.64 0.73
N MET A 633 22.87 9.82 -0.55
CA MET A 633 21.48 10.11 -0.94
C MET A 633 20.50 8.97 -0.59
N ASP A 634 20.97 7.72 -0.56
CA ASP A 634 20.21 6.56 -0.08
C ASP A 634 20.00 6.60 1.44
N GLU A 635 21.00 6.99 2.22
CA GLU A 635 20.83 7.19 3.67
C GLU A 635 19.89 8.35 3.98
N VAL A 636 19.96 9.44 3.20
CA VAL A 636 19.01 10.56 3.29
C VAL A 636 17.60 10.10 2.93
N ALA A 637 17.42 9.35 1.84
CA ALA A 637 16.11 8.82 1.46
C ALA A 637 15.55 7.83 2.49
N SER A 638 16.41 7.00 3.06
CA SER A 638 16.06 6.10 4.16
C SER A 638 15.61 6.88 5.38
N PHE A 639 16.32 7.96 5.74
CA PHE A 639 15.89 8.89 6.79
C PHE A 639 14.48 9.41 6.48
N LEU A 640 14.26 10.02 5.32
CA LEU A 640 12.96 10.62 4.97
C LEU A 640 11.80 9.60 5.02
N VAL A 641 11.96 8.40 4.45
CA VAL A 641 10.92 7.36 4.47
C VAL A 641 10.69 6.79 5.85
N ASN A 642 11.73 6.62 6.67
CA ASN A 642 11.53 6.14 8.05
C ASN A 642 10.82 7.19 8.92
N HIS A 643 10.88 8.45 8.51
CA HIS A 643 10.34 9.61 9.21
C HIS A 643 9.00 10.09 8.61
N GLY A 644 8.42 9.33 7.67
CA GLY A 644 7.13 9.65 7.05
C GLY A 644 7.12 10.92 6.19
N ILE A 645 8.30 11.44 5.85
CA ILE A 645 8.48 12.66 5.08
C ILE A 645 8.23 12.37 3.60
N PRO A 646 7.23 13.02 2.95
CA PRO A 646 6.94 12.81 1.54
C PRO A 646 8.17 13.06 0.66
N MET A 647 8.49 12.08 -0.17
CA MET A 647 9.60 12.14 -1.10
C MET A 647 9.31 11.33 -2.36
N GLN A 648 10.20 11.45 -3.35
CA GLN A 648 10.22 10.66 -4.57
C GLN A 648 11.66 10.23 -4.87
N THR A 649 11.79 9.15 -5.60
CA THR A 649 13.03 8.57 -6.15
C THR A 649 13.01 8.65 -7.68
N PHE A 650 12.93 9.86 -8.21
CA PHE A 650 12.72 10.09 -9.65
C PHE A 650 13.79 9.45 -10.54
N ARG A 651 13.34 8.94 -11.69
CA ARG A 651 14.21 8.59 -12.83
C ARG A 651 13.71 9.25 -14.11
N GLN A 652 14.61 9.59 -15.02
CA GLN A 652 14.20 10.06 -16.35
C GLN A 652 13.50 8.93 -17.10
N LYS A 653 12.31 9.17 -17.65
CA LYS A 653 11.51 8.14 -18.34
C LYS A 653 12.27 7.43 -19.46
N SER A 654 13.16 8.14 -20.14
CA SER A 654 14.02 7.61 -21.21
C SER A 654 15.08 6.62 -20.73
N SER A 655 15.44 6.63 -19.44
CA SER A 655 16.48 5.76 -18.85
C SER A 655 15.92 4.55 -18.11
N VAL A 656 14.59 4.36 -18.13
CA VAL A 656 13.90 3.26 -17.45
C VAL A 656 13.27 2.30 -18.47
N LEU A 657 13.38 0.99 -18.20
CA LEU A 657 12.78 -0.06 -19.04
C LEU A 657 11.25 -0.03 -18.95
N LYS A 658 10.59 -0.40 -20.05
CA LYS A 658 9.14 -0.67 -20.05
C LYS A 658 8.86 -1.97 -19.32
N VAL A 659 7.91 -1.94 -18.40
CA VAL A 659 7.47 -3.09 -17.61
C VAL A 659 5.95 -3.19 -17.72
N PRO A 660 5.37 -4.33 -18.09
CA PRO A 660 3.92 -4.48 -18.16
C PRO A 660 3.27 -4.17 -16.81
N SER A 661 2.15 -3.44 -16.82
CA SER A 661 1.29 -3.31 -15.63
C SER A 661 0.66 -4.65 -15.29
N LEU A 662 0.60 -4.98 -14.00
CA LEU A 662 -0.26 -6.07 -13.54
C LEU A 662 -1.71 -5.68 -13.84
N GLN A 663 -2.44 -6.55 -14.56
CA GLN A 663 -3.84 -6.27 -14.83
C GLN A 663 -4.66 -6.50 -13.55
N ARG A 664 -5.17 -5.42 -12.98
CA ARG A 664 -5.93 -5.42 -11.73
C ARG A 664 -7.36 -5.92 -11.93
N SER A 665 -7.92 -6.54 -10.90
CA SER A 665 -9.37 -6.63 -10.77
C SER A 665 -9.95 -5.23 -10.59
N THR A 666 -11.07 -4.93 -11.24
CA THR A 666 -11.86 -3.72 -11.00
C THR A 666 -12.61 -3.77 -9.65
N ARG A 667 -12.49 -4.88 -8.89
CA ARG A 667 -13.22 -5.15 -7.64
C ARG A 667 -12.29 -5.22 -6.44
N LEU A 668 -11.43 -4.20 -6.31
CA LEU A 668 -10.49 -4.13 -5.20
C LEU A 668 -11.18 -3.78 -3.87
N ILE A 669 -12.24 -2.97 -3.92
CA ILE A 669 -13.01 -2.55 -2.74
C ILE A 669 -14.05 -3.61 -2.39
N PRO A 670 -14.07 -4.13 -1.15
CA PRO A 670 -15.04 -5.11 -0.74
C PRO A 670 -16.44 -4.49 -0.64
N TYR A 671 -17.46 -5.27 -0.98
CA TYR A 671 -18.86 -4.87 -0.84
C TYR A 671 -19.52 -5.56 0.36
N ARG A 672 -20.48 -4.86 0.98
CA ARG A 672 -21.30 -5.34 2.09
C ARG A 672 -22.77 -5.01 1.88
N THR A 673 -23.64 -5.98 2.15
CA THR A 673 -25.09 -5.77 2.15
C THR A 673 -25.50 -4.72 3.18
N LYS A 674 -26.62 -4.02 2.96
CA LYS A 674 -27.15 -3.00 3.88
C LYS A 674 -27.26 -3.49 5.34
N GLU A 675 -27.64 -4.74 5.54
CA GLU A 675 -27.83 -5.35 6.86
C GLU A 675 -26.56 -6.02 7.40
N HIS A 676 -25.40 -5.80 6.78
CA HIS A 676 -24.12 -6.34 7.26
C HIS A 676 -23.73 -5.70 8.59
N LYS A 677 -23.21 -6.51 9.50
CA LYS A 677 -22.64 -6.04 10.77
C LYS A 677 -21.16 -6.32 10.70
N PHE A 678 -20.36 -5.25 10.83
CA PHE A 678 -18.92 -5.39 10.85
C PHE A 678 -18.46 -6.14 12.10
N ASP A 679 -17.54 -7.07 11.93
CA ASP A 679 -16.94 -7.84 13.01
C ASP A 679 -15.42 -8.01 12.85
N ALA A 680 -14.79 -8.79 13.75
CA ALA A 680 -13.36 -9.02 13.72
C ALA A 680 -12.87 -9.73 12.45
N GLU A 681 -13.73 -10.49 11.77
CA GLU A 681 -13.37 -11.18 10.53
C GLU A 681 -13.29 -10.19 9.35
N ASP A 682 -14.12 -9.13 9.34
CA ASP A 682 -13.98 -8.03 8.38
C ASP A 682 -12.62 -7.34 8.49
N TYR A 683 -12.14 -7.14 9.72
CA TYR A 683 -10.81 -6.57 9.96
C TYR A 683 -9.71 -7.50 9.43
N LEU A 684 -9.80 -8.81 9.69
CA LEU A 684 -8.83 -9.78 9.15
C LEU A 684 -8.85 -9.85 7.62
N ALA A 685 -10.03 -9.76 7.01
CA ALA A 685 -10.19 -9.73 5.56
C ALA A 685 -9.59 -8.44 4.97
N TYR A 686 -9.80 -7.30 5.61
CA TYR A 686 -9.16 -6.03 5.28
C TYR A 686 -7.63 -6.13 5.35
N ILE A 687 -7.08 -6.59 6.49
CA ILE A 687 -5.64 -6.77 6.67
C ILE A 687 -5.06 -7.68 5.58
N THR A 688 -5.72 -8.81 5.31
CA THR A 688 -5.30 -9.73 4.25
C THR A 688 -5.32 -9.05 2.87
N ALA A 689 -6.35 -8.25 2.57
CA ALA A 689 -6.43 -7.52 1.30
C ALA A 689 -5.30 -6.49 1.15
N VAL A 690 -5.02 -5.74 2.22
CA VAL A 690 -3.93 -4.75 2.26
C VAL A 690 -2.56 -5.43 2.15
N GLU A 691 -2.29 -6.52 2.89
CA GLU A 691 -1.04 -7.29 2.77
C GLU A 691 -0.79 -7.79 1.35
N ASN A 692 -1.84 -8.31 0.70
CA ASN A 692 -1.71 -8.79 -0.68
C ASN A 692 -1.43 -7.65 -1.66
N MET A 693 -2.11 -6.51 -1.49
CA MET A 693 -1.89 -5.33 -2.32
C MET A 693 -0.48 -4.77 -2.13
N LEU A 694 -0.05 -4.60 -0.86
CA LEU A 694 1.32 -4.22 -0.52
C LEU A 694 2.35 -5.30 -0.88
N GLY A 695 1.92 -6.54 -1.16
CA GLY A 695 2.77 -7.58 -1.75
C GLY A 695 3.35 -7.14 -3.10
N GLU A 696 2.63 -6.29 -3.85
CA GLU A 696 3.18 -5.67 -5.06
C GLU A 696 4.16 -4.56 -4.69
N LYS A 697 5.42 -4.76 -5.09
CA LYS A 697 6.53 -3.85 -4.82
C LYS A 697 6.24 -2.40 -5.22
N ARG A 698 5.50 -2.20 -6.31
CA ARG A 698 5.10 -0.89 -6.84
C ARG A 698 4.20 -0.14 -5.87
N VAL A 699 3.11 -0.79 -5.44
CA VAL A 699 2.15 -0.22 -4.49
C VAL A 699 2.85 0.09 -3.19
N LYS A 700 3.66 -0.85 -2.71
CA LYS A 700 4.44 -0.72 -1.47
C LYS A 700 5.31 0.52 -1.47
N ARG A 701 6.06 0.74 -2.57
CA ARG A 701 6.92 1.92 -2.74
C ARG A 701 6.10 3.20 -2.76
N ALA A 702 5.07 3.27 -3.61
CA ALA A 702 4.21 4.44 -3.71
C ALA A 702 3.55 4.79 -2.36
N ALA A 703 3.14 3.79 -1.58
CA ALA A 703 2.55 3.98 -0.26
C ALA A 703 3.54 4.57 0.74
N LEU A 704 4.77 4.05 0.78
CA LEU A 704 5.82 4.51 1.69
C LEU A 704 6.34 5.90 1.33
N MET A 705 6.36 6.27 0.05
CA MET A 705 6.80 7.59 -0.43
C MET A 705 5.75 8.69 -0.21
N GLY A 706 4.46 8.32 -0.10
CA GLY A 706 3.35 9.26 0.00
C GLY A 706 3.25 10.03 1.33
N GLY A 707 3.96 9.59 2.38
CA GLY A 707 3.85 10.16 3.73
C GLY A 707 2.46 10.02 4.34
N GLY A 708 2.25 10.66 5.50
CA GLY A 708 0.94 10.74 6.16
C GLY A 708 0.31 9.39 6.54
N PHE A 709 -1.02 9.29 6.44
CA PHE A 709 -1.76 8.08 6.83
C PHE A 709 -1.40 6.86 5.97
N VAL A 710 -1.26 7.07 4.66
CA VAL A 710 -0.89 6.02 3.69
C VAL A 710 0.45 5.40 4.07
N TRP A 711 1.43 6.25 4.41
CA TRP A 711 2.72 5.79 4.93
C TRP A 711 2.58 5.04 6.26
N ARG A 712 1.82 5.54 7.25
CA ARG A 712 1.67 4.88 8.55
C ARG A 712 1.15 3.44 8.40
N VAL A 713 0.11 3.25 7.58
CA VAL A 713 -0.45 1.90 7.33
C VAL A 713 0.56 1.01 6.60
N ALA A 714 1.23 1.54 5.58
CA ALA A 714 2.21 0.77 4.81
C ALA A 714 3.45 0.40 5.63
N LYS A 715 3.95 1.32 6.46
CA LYS A 715 5.17 1.16 7.28
C LYS A 715 5.05 0.07 8.32
N VAL A 716 3.85 -0.13 8.89
CA VAL A 716 3.57 -1.26 9.81
C VAL A 716 3.73 -2.61 9.12
N MET A 717 3.54 -2.68 7.80
CA MET A 717 3.46 -3.93 7.04
C MET A 717 4.63 -4.12 6.05
N SER A 718 5.55 -3.16 5.95
CA SER A 718 6.59 -3.14 4.90
C SER A 718 7.85 -2.38 5.31
N SER A 719 9.01 -2.88 4.87
CA SER A 719 10.30 -2.20 5.06
C SER A 719 10.45 -0.98 4.14
N ALA A 720 11.11 0.06 4.65
CA ALA A 720 11.50 1.25 3.90
C ALA A 720 12.53 0.95 2.79
N ASP A 721 13.30 -0.13 2.91
CA ASP A 721 14.38 -0.48 1.98
C ASP A 721 13.90 -0.63 0.54
N VAL A 722 12.64 -1.03 0.35
CA VAL A 722 12.02 -1.18 -0.98
C VAL A 722 12.02 0.13 -1.76
N VAL A 723 12.00 1.27 -1.06
CA VAL A 723 12.03 2.62 -1.64
C VAL A 723 13.41 2.96 -2.20
N LEU A 724 14.48 2.41 -1.62
CA LEU A 724 15.87 2.68 -2.04
C LEU A 724 16.23 2.04 -3.38
N GLU A 725 15.38 1.15 -3.91
CA GLU A 725 15.62 0.52 -5.22
C GLU A 725 15.26 1.41 -6.42
N GLY A 726 14.55 2.51 -6.19
CA GLY A 726 14.00 3.37 -7.23
C GLY A 726 12.83 2.74 -8.03
N PRO A 727 12.21 3.52 -8.93
CA PRO A 727 10.99 3.13 -9.62
C PRO A 727 11.18 1.88 -10.46
N ILE A 728 10.15 1.03 -10.44
CA ILE A 728 10.23 -0.32 -11.00
C ILE A 728 10.33 -0.30 -12.53
N GLY A 729 9.70 0.66 -13.20
CA GLY A 729 9.63 0.66 -14.65
C GLY A 729 8.68 1.69 -15.24
N VAL A 730 8.80 1.93 -16.55
CA VAL A 730 7.75 2.58 -17.32
C VAL A 730 6.61 1.59 -17.52
N ARG A 731 5.49 1.79 -16.83
CA ARG A 731 4.29 0.98 -16.91
C ARG A 731 3.43 1.34 -18.13
N ASP A 732 2.64 0.35 -18.57
CA ASP A 732 1.72 0.54 -19.70
C ASP A 732 0.41 1.22 -19.29
N ASN A 733 0.05 1.15 -18.01
CA ASN A 733 -1.01 1.94 -17.40
C ASN A 733 -0.42 3.19 -16.75
N GLU A 734 -0.89 4.36 -17.17
CA GLU A 734 -0.39 5.64 -16.63
C GLU A 734 -0.77 5.84 -15.16
N GLU A 735 -1.88 5.27 -14.69
CA GLU A 735 -2.29 5.34 -13.27
C GLU A 735 -1.33 4.64 -12.31
N ASP A 736 -0.41 3.82 -12.84
CA ASP A 736 0.56 3.07 -12.05
C ASP A 736 1.82 3.87 -11.73
N MET A 737 1.98 5.04 -12.38
CA MET A 737 3.17 5.87 -12.31
C MET A 737 2.82 7.33 -12.04
N LEU A 738 3.70 7.99 -11.30
CA LEU A 738 3.80 9.43 -11.30
C LEU A 738 4.64 9.82 -12.51
N VAL A 739 4.11 10.66 -13.40
CA VAL A 739 4.88 11.22 -14.53
C VAL A 739 4.92 12.73 -14.36
N VAL A 740 6.12 13.27 -14.18
CA VAL A 740 6.36 14.71 -14.04
C VAL A 740 7.07 15.20 -15.29
N ARG A 741 6.44 16.12 -16.03
CA ARG A 741 7.06 16.72 -17.21
C ARG A 741 7.60 18.10 -16.85
N ASP A 742 8.92 18.27 -16.86
CA ASP A 742 9.50 19.57 -16.55
C ASP A 742 9.16 20.60 -17.64
N ASN A 743 8.47 21.67 -17.26
CA ASN A 743 8.06 22.75 -18.15
C ASN A 743 9.24 23.44 -18.86
N LYS A 744 10.43 23.47 -18.24
CA LYS A 744 11.59 24.17 -18.79
C LYS A 744 12.35 23.32 -19.79
N SER A 745 12.67 22.08 -19.43
CA SER A 745 13.49 21.19 -20.27
C SER A 745 12.68 20.27 -21.18
N GLY A 746 11.40 20.05 -20.88
CA GLY A 746 10.56 19.06 -21.55
C GLY A 746 10.89 17.60 -21.17
N VAL A 747 11.84 17.37 -20.26
CA VAL A 747 12.22 16.03 -19.79
C VAL A 747 11.11 15.46 -18.90
N GLU A 748 10.79 14.19 -19.13
CA GLU A 748 9.83 13.45 -18.31
C GLU A 748 10.56 12.65 -17.23
N TYR A 749 10.18 12.86 -15.98
CA TYR A 749 10.60 12.10 -14.82
C TYR A 749 9.46 11.18 -14.39
N ILE A 750 9.80 10.00 -13.87
CA ILE A 750 8.84 9.02 -13.39
C ILE A 750 9.15 8.56 -11.97
N ASP A 751 8.09 8.19 -11.25
CA ASP A 751 8.15 7.30 -10.10
C ASP A 751 6.93 6.37 -10.05
N ASP A 752 6.88 5.43 -9.10
CA ASP A 752 5.71 4.59 -8.84
C ASP A 752 4.59 5.42 -8.17
N ALA A 753 3.35 5.32 -8.67
CA ALA A 753 2.19 5.98 -8.05
C ALA A 753 1.24 4.97 -7.41
N MET A 754 0.27 5.44 -6.64
CA MET A 754 -0.83 4.63 -6.13
C MET A 754 -2.12 5.06 -6.82
N SER A 755 -2.95 4.10 -7.25
CA SER A 755 -4.26 4.40 -7.81
C SER A 755 -5.29 4.73 -6.72
N GLY A 756 -6.37 5.41 -7.08
CA GLY A 756 -7.44 5.78 -6.13
C GLY A 756 -8.03 4.58 -5.39
N LEU A 757 -8.30 3.48 -6.10
CA LEU A 757 -8.84 2.25 -5.50
C LEU A 757 -7.85 1.59 -4.53
N GLU A 758 -6.55 1.68 -4.79
CA GLU A 758 -5.52 1.16 -3.89
C GLU A 758 -5.42 2.00 -2.61
N GLY A 759 -5.49 3.33 -2.76
CA GLY A 759 -5.60 4.26 -1.63
C GLY A 759 -6.87 4.02 -0.82
N ASP A 760 -8.00 3.81 -1.49
CA ASP A 760 -9.29 3.52 -0.85
C ASP A 760 -9.23 2.20 -0.07
N LEU A 761 -8.67 1.14 -0.66
CA LEU A 761 -8.48 -0.14 0.04
C LEU A 761 -7.57 0.03 1.25
N LEU A 762 -6.45 0.76 1.12
CA LEU A 762 -5.52 1.02 2.22
C LEU A 762 -6.16 1.87 3.34
N CYS A 763 -7.12 2.72 2.98
CA CYS A 763 -7.95 3.48 3.91
C CYS A 763 -9.11 2.66 4.52
N GLY A 764 -9.24 1.37 4.17
CA GLY A 764 -10.29 0.50 4.68
C GLY A 764 -11.69 0.83 4.13
N MET A 765 -11.77 1.41 2.93
CA MET A 765 -13.05 1.67 2.27
C MET A 765 -13.82 0.38 1.99
N VAL A 766 -15.15 0.47 2.11
CA VAL A 766 -16.08 -0.62 1.86
C VAL A 766 -17.30 -0.07 1.13
N GLU A 767 -17.74 -0.74 0.08
CA GLU A 767 -18.95 -0.38 -0.64
C GLU A 767 -20.18 -1.02 0.01
N SER A 768 -21.30 -0.28 0.08
CA SER A 768 -22.55 -0.85 0.58
C SER A 768 -23.76 -0.33 -0.19
N PHE A 769 -24.67 -1.25 -0.55
CA PHE A 769 -25.90 -0.90 -1.26
C PHE A 769 -26.96 -0.34 -0.32
N THR A 770 -27.60 0.74 -0.73
CA THR A 770 -28.59 1.45 0.10
C THR A 770 -30.04 1.36 -0.42
N GLY A 771 -30.28 0.72 -1.59
CA GLY A 771 -31.63 0.45 -2.15
C GLY A 771 -31.82 0.81 -3.64
N ARG A 772 -32.89 0.27 -4.28
CA ARG A 772 -33.21 0.43 -5.72
C ARG A 772 -33.65 1.84 -6.14
N LYS A 773 -33.10 2.36 -7.25
CA LYS A 773 -33.57 3.53 -8.02
C LYS A 773 -34.67 3.11 -9.01
N LYS A 774 -35.72 3.92 -9.20
CA LYS A 774 -36.61 3.84 -10.38
C LYS A 774 -35.84 4.40 -11.59
N LEU A 775 -35.72 3.61 -12.66
CA LEU A 775 -34.98 3.91 -13.89
C LEU A 775 -35.54 5.12 -14.65
N GLY A 776 -34.64 6.01 -15.09
CA GLY A 776 -34.90 7.07 -16.05
C GLY A 776 -33.80 8.13 -16.11
N GLY A 777 -32.91 8.03 -17.10
CA GLY A 777 -31.97 9.08 -17.50
C GLY A 777 -30.48 8.74 -17.30
N ILE A 778 -29.80 8.40 -18.40
CA ILE A 778 -28.35 8.17 -18.50
C ILE A 778 -27.67 9.51 -18.87
N PRO A 779 -26.56 9.93 -18.22
CA PRO A 779 -25.64 10.90 -18.80
C PRO A 779 -24.44 10.20 -19.46
N PRO A 780 -23.84 10.79 -20.52
CA PRO A 780 -22.72 10.22 -21.24
C PRO A 780 -21.37 10.49 -20.57
N SER A 781 -20.45 9.54 -20.75
CA SER A 781 -19.01 9.63 -20.47
C SER A 781 -18.35 10.78 -21.21
N THR A 782 -17.35 11.46 -20.62
CA THR A 782 -16.20 12.00 -21.37
C THR A 782 -15.06 12.47 -20.47
N ARG A 783 -13.84 12.06 -20.83
CA ARG A 783 -12.57 12.78 -20.64
C ARG A 783 -12.66 14.17 -21.28
N THR A 784 -12.13 15.25 -20.65
CA THR A 784 -11.13 16.17 -21.26
C THR A 784 -10.64 17.25 -20.29
N ARG A 785 -9.37 17.66 -20.52
CA ARG A 785 -8.58 18.73 -19.91
C ARG A 785 -9.20 20.13 -20.02
N GLY A 786 -8.87 20.98 -19.05
CA GLY A 786 -8.95 22.45 -19.12
C GLY A 786 -8.22 23.09 -17.94
N ILE A 787 -7.12 23.81 -18.21
CA ILE A 787 -6.23 24.48 -17.25
C ILE A 787 -6.80 25.85 -16.85
N THR A 788 -6.88 26.14 -15.54
CA THR A 788 -6.43 27.41 -14.91
C THR A 788 -6.20 27.20 -13.40
N ALA A 789 -4.99 27.54 -12.96
CA ALA A 789 -4.38 27.44 -11.62
C ALA A 789 -5.29 27.60 -10.36
N SER A 790 -5.54 26.48 -9.70
CA SER A 790 -5.53 26.20 -8.25
C SER A 790 -5.49 24.66 -8.13
N GLU A 791 -4.98 24.07 -7.04
CA GLU A 791 -5.10 22.61 -6.88
C GLU A 791 -6.58 22.19 -7.01
N PRO A 792 -6.87 21.01 -7.60
CA PRO A 792 -8.24 20.58 -7.82
C PRO A 792 -8.95 20.36 -6.48
N LEU A 793 -10.01 21.14 -6.25
CA LEU A 793 -10.87 20.99 -5.08
C LEU A 793 -11.66 19.68 -5.14
N THR A 794 -11.76 18.98 -4.02
CA THR A 794 -12.60 17.78 -3.89
C THR A 794 -14.05 18.10 -4.26
N VAL A 795 -14.66 17.27 -5.11
CA VAL A 795 -16.05 17.41 -5.55
C VAL A 795 -16.89 16.24 -5.04
N ILE A 796 -17.95 16.55 -4.31
CA ILE A 796 -18.97 15.60 -3.85
C ILE A 796 -20.24 15.81 -4.68
N ASN A 797 -20.61 14.81 -5.48
CA ASN A 797 -21.78 14.91 -6.36
C ASN A 797 -23.07 14.46 -5.66
N VAL A 798 -24.15 15.24 -5.83
CA VAL A 798 -25.47 14.92 -5.30
C VAL A 798 -26.58 15.10 -6.35
N GLU A 799 -27.59 14.24 -6.33
CA GLU A 799 -28.79 14.40 -7.13
C GLU A 799 -29.82 15.24 -6.35
N ARG A 800 -30.53 16.14 -7.04
CA ARG A 800 -31.60 16.94 -6.43
C ARG A 800 -32.72 16.04 -5.90
N ASN A 801 -33.29 16.40 -4.75
CA ASN A 801 -34.37 15.71 -4.05
C ASN A 801 -34.03 14.31 -3.53
N LYS A 802 -32.75 14.02 -3.32
CA LYS A 802 -32.29 12.85 -2.58
C LYS A 802 -31.90 13.22 -1.16
N ARG A 803 -31.60 12.20 -0.37
CA ARG A 803 -31.06 12.33 0.97
C ARG A 803 -29.80 11.49 1.07
N TYR A 804 -28.75 12.08 1.62
CA TYR A 804 -27.43 11.44 1.72
C TYR A 804 -27.03 11.35 3.18
N ARG A 805 -26.60 10.17 3.62
CA ARG A 805 -25.95 10.01 4.92
C ARG A 805 -24.46 10.24 4.74
N PHE A 806 -23.99 11.42 5.10
CA PHE A 806 -22.57 11.72 5.18
C PHE A 806 -22.00 11.17 6.48
N ARG A 807 -20.78 10.63 6.43
CA ARG A 807 -19.99 10.22 7.59
C ARG A 807 -18.78 11.14 7.66
N LEU A 808 -18.85 12.11 8.57
CA LEU A 808 -17.79 13.08 8.81
C LEU A 808 -16.85 12.53 9.87
N VAL A 809 -15.56 12.48 9.58
CA VAL A 809 -14.52 11.93 10.46
C VAL A 809 -13.39 12.95 10.54
N ASN A 810 -13.01 13.37 11.75
CA ASN A 810 -11.84 14.22 11.94
C ASN A 810 -10.62 13.36 12.29
N VAL A 811 -9.78 13.14 11.28
CA VAL A 811 -8.51 12.39 11.36
C VAL A 811 -7.30 13.28 11.64
N ALA A 812 -7.50 14.54 12.05
CA ALA A 812 -6.40 15.46 12.29
C ALA A 812 -5.66 15.15 13.60
N CYS A 813 -4.34 15.40 13.61
CA CYS A 813 -3.51 15.26 14.81
C CYS A 813 -3.72 16.37 15.84
N SER A 814 -4.38 17.49 15.48
CA SER A 814 -4.52 18.65 16.38
C SER A 814 -5.78 19.49 16.14
N PRO A 815 -5.99 20.11 14.96
CA PRO A 815 -7.07 21.07 14.78
C PRO A 815 -8.45 20.44 14.94
N ASN A 816 -9.35 21.22 15.52
CA ASN A 816 -10.78 21.02 15.38
C ASN A 816 -11.31 21.91 14.24
N TYR A 817 -12.35 21.45 13.57
CA TYR A 817 -12.91 22.13 12.40
C TYR A 817 -14.35 22.53 12.65
N ARG A 818 -14.71 23.74 12.23
CA ARG A 818 -16.10 24.13 11.99
C ARG A 818 -16.49 23.69 10.59
N PHE A 819 -17.21 22.58 10.49
CA PHE A 819 -17.69 22.02 9.24
C PHE A 819 -19.08 22.57 8.88
N SER A 820 -19.30 23.00 7.64
CA SER A 820 -20.62 23.40 7.12
C SER A 820 -20.74 23.16 5.61
N ILE A 821 -21.96 23.22 5.09
CA ILE A 821 -22.24 23.17 3.65
C ILE A 821 -23.20 24.31 3.32
N ASP A 822 -22.78 25.23 2.45
CA ASP A 822 -23.52 26.45 2.13
C ASP A 822 -24.96 26.14 1.72
N GLY A 823 -25.91 26.83 2.37
CA GLY A 823 -27.34 26.71 2.10
C GLY A 823 -27.97 25.37 2.50
N HIS A 824 -27.25 24.47 3.16
CA HIS A 824 -27.78 23.17 3.56
C HIS A 824 -27.81 22.99 5.09
N SER A 825 -28.86 22.33 5.57
CA SER A 825 -28.92 21.83 6.94
C SER A 825 -28.34 20.42 7.01
N LEU A 826 -27.68 20.13 8.12
CA LEU A 826 -27.04 18.87 8.47
C LEU A 826 -27.85 18.24 9.60
N THR A 827 -28.56 17.13 9.32
CA THR A 827 -29.35 16.44 10.35
C THR A 827 -28.52 15.33 10.97
N ILE A 828 -27.88 15.58 12.12
CA ILE A 828 -27.05 14.60 12.83
C ILE A 828 -27.91 13.43 13.30
N ILE A 829 -27.46 12.20 13.03
CA ILE A 829 -28.14 10.95 13.40
C ILE A 829 -27.21 9.96 14.12
N GLU A 830 -25.90 10.21 14.11
CA GLU A 830 -24.89 9.41 14.81
C GLU A 830 -23.78 10.33 15.31
N VAL A 831 -23.28 10.05 16.51
CA VAL A 831 -22.12 10.69 17.14
C VAL A 831 -21.18 9.56 17.52
N GLU A 832 -19.97 9.58 16.99
CA GLU A 832 -19.04 8.46 17.07
C GLU A 832 -19.70 7.17 16.53
N THR A 833 -19.93 6.19 17.41
CA THR A 833 -20.62 4.93 17.10
C THR A 833 -22.02 4.86 17.71
N VAL A 834 -22.50 5.97 18.30
CA VAL A 834 -23.78 6.05 19.03
C VAL A 834 -24.85 6.72 18.17
N ASN A 835 -25.93 5.99 17.91
CA ASN A 835 -27.11 6.56 17.25
C ASN A 835 -27.77 7.60 18.16
N VAL A 836 -28.13 8.75 17.60
CA VAL A 836 -28.78 9.85 18.32
C VAL A 836 -30.15 10.19 17.73
N GLN A 837 -30.98 10.88 18.51
CA GLN A 837 -32.17 11.54 18.00
C GLN A 837 -31.76 12.54 16.89
N PRO A 838 -32.49 12.61 15.77
CA PRO A 838 -32.16 13.53 14.68
C PRO A 838 -32.05 14.98 15.17
N TYR A 839 -30.86 15.58 15.03
CA TYR A 839 -30.59 16.95 15.45
C TYR A 839 -30.11 17.78 14.25
N SER A 840 -30.97 18.69 13.78
CA SER A 840 -30.68 19.54 12.62
C SER A 840 -29.90 20.79 13.02
N VAL A 841 -28.76 20.99 12.36
CA VAL A 841 -27.84 22.11 12.53
C VAL A 841 -27.39 22.62 11.16
N THR A 842 -26.64 23.72 11.07
CA THR A 842 -26.00 24.14 9.80
C THR A 842 -24.48 24.04 9.84
N SER A 843 -23.89 23.97 11.05
CA SER A 843 -22.46 23.71 11.21
C SER A 843 -22.18 22.77 12.38
N ILE A 844 -21.14 21.94 12.23
CA ILE A 844 -20.67 20.98 13.23
C ILE A 844 -19.24 21.37 13.62
N GLN A 845 -19.00 21.69 14.90
CA GLN A 845 -17.63 21.72 15.42
C GLN A 845 -17.19 20.29 15.70
N ILE A 846 -16.16 19.82 15.01
CA ILE A 846 -15.65 18.45 15.14
C ILE A 846 -14.19 18.46 15.61
N PHE A 847 -13.92 17.83 16.75
CA PHE A 847 -12.57 17.75 17.34
C PHE A 847 -11.79 16.53 16.85
N ALA A 848 -10.47 16.54 17.03
CA ALA A 848 -9.60 15.42 16.66
C ALA A 848 -10.12 14.11 17.27
N GLY A 849 -10.22 13.05 16.46
CA GLY A 849 -10.76 11.75 16.86
C GLY A 849 -12.29 11.64 16.86
N GLN A 850 -13.03 12.74 16.66
CA GLN A 850 -14.50 12.71 16.62
C GLN A 850 -15.07 12.37 15.24
N ARG A 851 -16.29 11.84 15.25
CA ARG A 851 -17.07 11.44 14.08
C ARG A 851 -18.55 11.81 14.24
N TYR A 852 -19.20 12.15 13.13
CA TYR A 852 -20.64 12.37 13.07
C TYR A 852 -21.22 11.79 11.77
N SER A 853 -22.34 11.07 11.85
CA SER A 853 -23.17 10.88 10.66
C SER A 853 -24.27 11.93 10.62
N PHE A 854 -24.42 12.60 9.47
CA PHE A 854 -25.54 13.52 9.24
C PHE A 854 -26.26 13.23 7.93
N VAL A 855 -27.56 13.49 7.91
CA VAL A 855 -28.37 13.44 6.69
C VAL A 855 -28.38 14.83 6.05
N LEU A 856 -27.96 14.89 4.79
CA LEU A 856 -28.06 16.05 3.92
C LEU A 856 -29.29 15.89 3.01
N ASN A 857 -30.21 16.86 3.04
CA ASN A 857 -31.36 16.90 2.14
C ASN A 857 -31.06 17.83 0.96
N THR A 858 -31.20 17.34 -0.27
CA THR A 858 -30.75 18.07 -1.48
C THR A 858 -31.89 18.73 -2.23
N HIS A 859 -32.73 19.50 -1.54
CA HIS A 859 -33.90 20.16 -2.13
C HIS A 859 -33.59 21.52 -2.81
N ASN A 860 -32.36 22.01 -2.63
CA ASN A 860 -31.92 23.30 -3.14
C ASN A 860 -31.90 23.33 -4.67
N GLN A 861 -31.62 24.51 -5.24
CA GLN A 861 -31.48 24.68 -6.68
C GLN A 861 -30.29 23.87 -7.20
N ILE A 862 -30.34 23.44 -8.47
CA ILE A 862 -29.19 22.77 -9.09
C ILE A 862 -28.07 23.81 -9.23
N GLY A 863 -26.97 23.58 -8.52
CA GLY A 863 -25.82 24.48 -8.48
C GLY A 863 -24.61 23.84 -7.80
N ASN A 864 -23.55 24.64 -7.66
CA ASN A 864 -22.37 24.31 -6.87
C ASN A 864 -22.45 25.06 -5.53
N TYR A 865 -22.15 24.37 -4.44
CA TYR A 865 -22.19 24.91 -3.08
C TYR A 865 -20.86 24.63 -2.38
N TRP A 866 -20.32 25.59 -1.62
CA TRP A 866 -19.12 25.34 -0.83
C TRP A 866 -19.42 24.37 0.32
N ILE A 867 -18.58 23.35 0.44
CA ILE A 867 -18.35 22.61 1.68
C ILE A 867 -17.19 23.32 2.38
N ARG A 868 -17.33 23.62 3.66
CA ARG A 868 -16.37 24.40 4.43
C ARG A 868 -15.91 23.62 5.65
N ALA A 869 -14.61 23.65 5.94
CA ALA A 869 -14.02 23.06 7.14
C ALA A 869 -12.99 24.01 7.73
N ASN A 870 -13.45 25.02 8.48
CA ASN A 870 -12.58 26.08 8.99
C ASN A 870 -11.87 25.62 10.30
N PRO A 871 -10.53 25.54 10.34
CA PRO A 871 -9.82 25.07 11.53
C PRO A 871 -9.87 26.11 12.67
N ASN A 872 -9.69 25.68 13.92
CA ASN A 872 -9.50 26.60 15.04
C ASN A 872 -8.10 27.23 15.10
N LEU A 873 -7.11 26.53 14.56
CA LEU A 873 -5.70 26.92 14.57
C LEU A 873 -5.13 27.05 13.15
N GLY A 874 -4.29 28.07 12.99
CA GLY A 874 -3.73 28.58 11.75
C GLY A 874 -4.68 29.31 10.78
N THR A 875 -4.69 28.97 9.47
CA THR A 875 -5.12 29.82 8.35
C THR A 875 -6.59 29.56 8.26
N ARG A 876 -7.30 30.46 8.92
CA ARG A 876 -8.74 30.46 9.00
C ARG A 876 -9.32 31.15 7.77
N GLY A 877 -10.58 30.86 7.52
CA GLY A 877 -11.31 31.43 6.40
C GLY A 877 -11.16 30.60 5.12
N HIS A 878 -11.60 31.17 4.00
CA HIS A 878 -11.86 30.45 2.76
C HIS A 878 -11.28 31.14 1.52
N ASP A 879 -10.34 32.05 1.71
CA ASP A 879 -9.74 32.83 0.62
C ASP A 879 -9.03 31.90 -0.37
N GLY A 880 -9.27 32.12 -1.67
CA GLY A 880 -8.69 31.30 -2.74
C GLY A 880 -9.12 29.82 -2.74
N GLY A 881 -10.22 29.47 -2.05
CA GLY A 881 -10.71 28.09 -1.97
C GLY A 881 -10.08 27.26 -0.85
N LEU A 882 -9.27 27.85 0.03
CA LEU A 882 -8.73 27.17 1.21
C LEU A 882 -9.86 26.67 2.13
N ASN A 883 -9.58 25.59 2.87
CA ASN A 883 -10.53 25.00 3.82
C ASN A 883 -11.90 24.69 3.20
N SER A 884 -11.92 24.40 1.89
CA SER A 884 -13.15 24.28 1.11
C SER A 884 -13.13 23.09 0.16
N ALA A 885 -14.32 22.57 -0.15
CA ALA A 885 -14.59 21.58 -1.18
C ALA A 885 -15.92 21.92 -1.88
N ILE A 886 -16.29 21.18 -2.92
CA ILE A 886 -17.46 21.49 -3.75
C ILE A 886 -18.55 20.43 -3.57
N LEU A 887 -19.73 20.83 -3.11
CA LEU A 887 -20.95 20.03 -3.27
C LEU A 887 -21.59 20.39 -4.61
N ARG A 888 -21.61 19.46 -5.57
CA ARG A 888 -22.10 19.68 -6.93
C ARG A 888 -23.39 18.92 -7.17
N TYR A 889 -24.46 19.65 -7.52
CA TYR A 889 -25.69 19.02 -7.98
C TYR A 889 -25.53 18.46 -9.39
N VAL A 890 -26.05 17.26 -9.66
CA VAL A 890 -26.08 16.70 -11.02
C VAL A 890 -26.83 17.66 -11.96
N GLY A 891 -26.16 18.07 -13.04
CA GLY A 891 -26.64 19.08 -13.99
C GLY A 891 -26.15 20.51 -13.72
N ALA A 892 -25.42 20.75 -12.63
CA ALA A 892 -24.74 22.03 -12.38
C ALA A 892 -23.49 22.17 -13.27
N PRO A 893 -23.08 23.41 -13.62
CA PRO A 893 -21.86 23.63 -14.40
C PRO A 893 -20.61 23.17 -13.64
N ILE A 894 -19.58 22.73 -14.37
CA ILE A 894 -18.26 22.44 -13.80
C ILE A 894 -17.58 23.79 -13.53
N ALA A 895 -17.80 24.32 -12.33
CA ALA A 895 -17.24 25.57 -11.85
C ALA A 895 -17.17 25.54 -10.32
N ASP A 896 -16.36 26.43 -9.76
CA ASP A 896 -16.33 26.67 -8.33
C ASP A 896 -17.65 27.31 -7.86
N PRO A 897 -18.12 26.99 -6.64
CA PRO A 897 -19.25 27.68 -6.05
C PRO A 897 -19.02 29.19 -5.88
N THR A 898 -20.07 29.97 -6.03
CA THR A 898 -20.09 31.40 -5.67
C THR A 898 -20.96 31.67 -4.44
N THR A 899 -21.26 30.63 -3.67
CA THR A 899 -22.12 30.69 -2.49
C THR A 899 -21.37 31.32 -1.31
N ILE A 900 -22.11 31.85 -0.33
CA ILE A 900 -21.58 32.54 0.84
C ILE A 900 -21.97 31.74 2.08
N ASP A 901 -21.06 31.64 3.06
CA ASP A 901 -21.37 31.07 4.38
C ASP A 901 -22.44 31.94 5.06
N ASP A 902 -23.58 31.35 5.41
CA ASP A 902 -24.67 32.04 6.11
C ASP A 902 -24.45 32.12 7.62
N GLY A 903 -23.37 31.53 8.14
CA GLY A 903 -22.99 31.58 9.53
C GLY A 903 -23.98 30.91 10.48
N GLY A 904 -24.89 30.05 9.97
CA GLY A 904 -26.11 29.59 10.65
C GLY A 904 -25.94 28.87 12.01
N SER A 905 -26.99 28.18 12.45
CA SER A 905 -27.06 27.56 13.77
C SER A 905 -25.98 26.48 14.03
N PRO A 906 -25.04 26.71 14.97
CA PRO A 906 -24.02 25.73 15.29
C PRO A 906 -24.59 24.57 16.11
N MET A 907 -23.96 23.40 15.98
CA MET A 907 -24.22 22.25 16.83
C MET A 907 -23.83 22.55 18.28
N LEU A 908 -24.78 22.32 19.20
CA LEU A 908 -24.53 22.37 20.64
C LEU A 908 -24.51 20.95 21.19
N GLU A 909 -23.39 20.52 21.76
CA GLU A 909 -23.20 19.13 22.21
C GLU A 909 -24.28 18.70 23.20
N GLY A 910 -24.66 19.57 24.14
CA GLY A 910 -25.69 19.28 25.16
C GLY A 910 -27.10 18.99 24.62
N ASN A 911 -27.36 19.25 23.34
CA ASN A 911 -28.63 18.92 22.68
C ASN A 911 -28.62 17.52 22.03
N LEU A 912 -27.46 16.87 21.93
CA LEU A 912 -27.36 15.50 21.42
C LEU A 912 -27.96 14.54 22.46
N GLN A 913 -28.85 13.66 21.99
CA GLN A 913 -29.51 12.69 22.85
C GLN A 913 -29.40 11.30 22.22
N PRO A 914 -28.90 10.27 22.94
CA PRO A 914 -28.87 8.91 22.45
C PRO A 914 -30.26 8.44 22.00
N LEU A 915 -30.32 7.64 20.94
CA LEU A 915 -31.56 7.06 20.45
C LEU A 915 -32.11 6.01 21.43
N THR A 916 -31.21 5.31 22.12
CA THR A 916 -31.50 4.22 23.07
C THR A 916 -30.66 4.37 24.33
N ASN A 917 -31.12 3.83 25.47
CA ASN A 917 -30.39 3.84 26.75
C ASN A 917 -29.94 5.26 27.16
N GLN A 918 -30.90 6.18 27.21
CA GLN A 918 -30.63 7.60 27.34
C GLN A 918 -30.05 8.01 28.70
N ALA A 919 -30.49 7.39 29.80
CA ALA A 919 -30.07 7.81 31.13
C ALA A 919 -28.62 7.42 31.43
N ALA A 920 -27.89 8.34 32.07
CA ALA A 920 -26.59 8.05 32.65
C ALA A 920 -26.73 7.03 33.78
N PRO A 921 -25.72 6.16 33.99
CA PRO A 921 -25.79 5.16 35.05
C PRO A 921 -25.75 5.81 36.45
N ARG A 922 -26.36 5.10 37.42
CA ARG A 922 -26.40 5.42 38.86
C ARG A 922 -27.23 6.67 39.22
N ILE A 923 -27.01 7.20 40.43
CA ILE A 923 -27.81 8.29 41.03
C ILE A 923 -27.58 9.59 40.24
N PRO A 924 -28.63 10.34 39.85
CA PRO A 924 -28.52 11.55 39.02
C PRO A 924 -28.06 12.78 39.83
N GLN A 925 -26.86 12.70 40.41
CA GLN A 925 -26.23 13.74 41.22
C GLN A 925 -24.70 13.70 41.02
N PRO A 926 -24.00 14.86 40.94
CA PRO A 926 -22.53 14.88 40.86
C PRO A 926 -21.89 14.21 42.07
N GLY A 927 -20.81 13.46 41.86
CA GLY A 927 -20.07 12.73 42.89
C GLY A 927 -20.79 11.49 43.42
N ALA A 928 -21.89 11.06 42.79
CA ALA A 928 -22.68 9.90 43.22
C ALA A 928 -22.41 8.64 42.39
N ALA A 929 -21.24 8.51 41.75
CA ALA A 929 -20.78 7.26 41.13
C ALA A 929 -20.11 6.32 42.15
N ASP A 930 -19.85 5.05 41.80
CA ASP A 930 -19.20 4.09 42.70
C ASP A 930 -17.75 4.51 42.99
N VAL A 931 -17.09 5.04 41.95
CA VAL A 931 -15.77 5.66 42.03
C VAL A 931 -15.86 7.02 41.33
N ASN A 932 -15.41 8.08 42.01
CA ASN A 932 -15.40 9.43 41.46
C ASN A 932 -13.94 9.91 41.43
N ILE A 933 -13.47 10.29 40.25
CA ILE A 933 -12.08 10.70 39.99
C ILE A 933 -12.10 12.10 39.41
N ASN A 934 -11.28 12.99 39.95
CA ASN A 934 -11.00 14.27 39.34
C ASN A 934 -9.63 14.22 38.67
N LEU A 935 -9.57 14.48 37.37
CA LEU A 935 -8.34 14.53 36.60
C LEU A 935 -7.98 15.98 36.31
N ASN A 936 -7.09 16.55 37.11
CA ASN A 936 -6.56 17.89 36.88
C ASN A 936 -5.47 17.82 35.81
N VAL A 937 -5.73 18.46 34.67
CA VAL A 937 -4.72 18.66 33.63
C VAL A 937 -3.83 19.83 34.02
N GLY A 938 -2.53 19.57 34.13
CA GLY A 938 -1.50 20.56 34.36
C GLY A 938 -0.48 20.58 33.22
N PHE A 939 0.28 21.66 33.14
CA PHE A 939 1.41 21.79 32.22
C PHE A 939 2.58 22.43 32.97
N ALA A 940 3.71 21.74 33.04
CA ALA A 940 4.90 22.20 33.76
C ALA A 940 6.16 21.59 33.16
N GLY A 941 7.21 22.40 32.98
CA GLY A 941 8.49 21.92 32.47
C GLY A 941 8.45 21.37 31.04
N GLY A 942 7.53 21.86 30.21
CA GLY A 942 7.34 21.38 28.83
C GLY A 942 6.44 20.15 28.69
N LEU A 943 6.06 19.51 29.81
CA LEU A 943 5.23 18.31 29.81
C LEU A 943 3.83 18.58 30.36
N PHE A 944 2.85 17.90 29.78
CA PHE A 944 1.56 17.74 30.41
C PHE A 944 1.65 16.76 31.56
N ASN A 945 0.84 17.02 32.58
CA ASN A 945 0.67 16.10 33.69
C ASN A 945 -0.81 15.98 34.05
N VAL A 946 -1.18 14.81 34.56
CA VAL A 946 -2.51 14.57 35.11
C VAL A 946 -2.36 14.29 36.59
N ASN A 947 -2.99 15.12 37.42
CA ASN A 947 -2.86 15.08 38.88
C ASN A 947 -1.39 15.13 39.37
N GLY A 948 -0.53 15.87 38.66
CA GLY A 948 0.88 16.05 39.00
C GLY A 948 1.83 14.97 38.47
N ALA A 949 1.34 13.93 37.79
CA ALA A 949 2.17 12.92 37.14
C ALA A 949 2.20 13.13 35.61
N ALA A 950 3.40 13.23 35.05
CA ALA A 950 3.59 13.19 33.59
C ALA A 950 3.66 11.74 33.14
N PHE A 951 2.89 11.38 32.11
CA PHE A 951 2.92 10.04 31.58
C PHE A 951 4.17 9.82 30.74
N HIS A 952 4.90 8.76 31.04
CA HIS A 952 5.99 8.27 30.21
C HIS A 952 5.73 6.77 29.92
N PRO A 953 5.83 6.33 28.66
CA PRO A 953 5.65 4.92 28.32
C PRO A 953 6.56 4.03 29.18
N PRO A 954 6.01 3.03 29.90
CA PRO A 954 6.83 2.16 30.74
C PRO A 954 7.59 1.17 29.85
N THR A 955 8.84 0.84 30.22
CA THR A 955 9.65 -0.14 29.49
C THR A 955 8.96 -1.50 29.38
N LEU A 956 8.21 -1.90 30.41
CA LEU A 956 7.36 -3.09 30.38
C LEU A 956 5.91 -2.65 30.15
N PRO A 957 5.21 -3.16 29.10
CA PRO A 957 3.81 -2.83 28.87
C PRO A 957 2.95 -3.10 30.11
N VAL A 958 1.99 -2.21 30.39
CA VAL A 958 1.14 -2.33 31.59
C VAL A 958 0.36 -3.64 31.63
N LEU A 959 -0.10 -4.14 30.48
CA LEU A 959 -0.74 -5.46 30.38
C LEU A 959 0.19 -6.58 30.87
N LEU A 960 1.46 -6.56 30.44
CA LEU A 960 2.45 -7.56 30.85
C LEU A 960 2.81 -7.44 32.33
N GLN A 961 2.86 -6.21 32.88
CA GLN A 961 3.01 -6.02 34.33
C GLN A 961 1.86 -6.69 35.11
N LEU A 962 0.61 -6.49 34.67
CA LEU A 962 -0.58 -7.06 35.30
C LEU A 962 -0.62 -8.59 35.22
N ILE A 963 -0.31 -9.16 34.04
CA ILE A 963 -0.24 -10.62 33.84
C ILE A 963 0.88 -11.24 34.70
N ASN A 964 2.01 -10.55 34.84
CA ASN A 964 3.10 -10.98 35.72
C ASN A 964 2.81 -10.79 37.23
N GLY A 965 1.60 -10.38 37.59
CA GLY A 965 1.16 -10.25 38.98
C GLY A 965 1.65 -9.00 39.69
N ALA A 966 1.99 -7.94 38.97
CA ALA A 966 2.36 -6.67 39.59
C ALA A 966 1.20 -6.15 40.48
N PRO A 967 1.45 -5.82 41.76
CA PRO A 967 0.42 -5.26 42.62
C PRO A 967 0.03 -3.84 42.14
N PRO A 968 -1.17 -3.33 42.47
CA PRO A 968 -1.60 -1.97 42.12
C PRO A 968 -0.58 -0.86 42.40
N SER A 969 0.13 -0.94 43.53
CA SER A 969 1.16 0.04 43.91
C SER A 969 2.49 -0.11 43.17
N GLY A 970 2.68 -1.21 42.44
CA GLY A 970 3.88 -1.52 41.66
C GLY A 970 3.71 -1.33 40.16
N LEU A 971 2.55 -0.83 39.70
CA LEU A 971 2.31 -0.54 38.29
C LEU A 971 3.04 0.73 37.85
N LEU A 972 3.73 0.62 36.72
CA LEU A 972 4.44 1.70 36.06
C LEU A 972 3.67 2.18 34.83
N PRO A 973 3.73 3.47 34.48
CA PRO A 973 4.47 4.52 35.18
C PRO A 973 3.74 4.98 36.47
N THR A 974 4.50 5.17 37.55
CA THR A 974 3.97 5.57 38.86
C THR A 974 3.17 6.87 38.75
N GLY A 975 1.98 6.90 39.34
CA GLY A 975 1.12 8.09 39.37
C GLY A 975 0.23 8.28 38.14
N SER A 976 0.44 7.52 37.06
CA SER A 976 -0.41 7.61 35.85
C SER A 976 -1.29 6.39 35.61
N VAL A 977 -1.29 5.42 36.52
CA VAL A 977 -2.14 4.22 36.45
C VAL A 977 -3.19 4.24 37.57
N TYR A 978 -4.46 4.17 37.21
CA TYR A 978 -5.61 4.18 38.10
C TYR A 978 -6.29 2.81 38.04
N VAL A 979 -6.27 2.07 39.15
CA VAL A 979 -6.94 0.75 39.20
C VAL A 979 -8.43 0.93 39.40
N LEU A 980 -9.22 0.34 38.52
CA LEU A 980 -10.68 0.40 38.57
C LEU A 980 -11.29 -0.98 38.91
N PRO A 981 -12.23 -1.04 39.87
CA PRO A 981 -12.94 -2.28 40.20
C PRO A 981 -13.90 -2.69 39.07
N PRO A 982 -14.12 -3.99 38.82
CA PRO A 982 -15.10 -4.45 37.84
C PRO A 982 -16.54 -4.15 38.24
N ASN A 983 -17.40 -3.98 37.24
CA ASN A 983 -18.85 -3.79 37.33
C ASN A 983 -19.27 -2.61 38.21
N LYS A 984 -18.53 -1.49 38.13
CA LYS A 984 -18.78 -0.25 38.88
C LYS A 984 -19.00 0.92 37.93
N VAL A 985 -19.79 1.89 38.38
CA VAL A 985 -19.97 3.15 37.65
C VAL A 985 -18.88 4.12 38.07
N ILE A 986 -18.15 4.63 37.10
CA ILE A 986 -17.06 5.58 37.28
C ILE A 986 -17.54 6.95 36.82
N GLU A 987 -17.26 7.98 37.61
CA GLU A 987 -17.41 9.39 37.20
C GLU A 987 -16.04 10.04 37.14
N ILE A 988 -15.75 10.68 36.01
CA ILE A 988 -14.51 11.43 35.81
C ILE A 988 -14.87 12.89 35.56
N SER A 989 -14.40 13.79 36.43
CA SER A 989 -14.44 15.24 36.21
C SER A 989 -13.11 15.75 35.70
N MET A 990 -13.16 16.57 34.66
CA MET A 990 -12.00 17.16 33.97
C MET A 990 -12.20 18.67 33.85
N PRO A 991 -11.57 19.45 34.74
CA PRO A 991 -11.51 20.90 34.61
C PRO A 991 -10.85 21.29 33.27
N GLY A 992 -11.51 22.17 32.51
CA GLY A 992 -11.06 22.62 31.20
C GLY A 992 -10.03 23.76 31.27
N GLY A 993 -9.48 24.12 30.10
CA GLY A 993 -8.44 25.15 29.95
C GLY A 993 -7.03 24.58 29.93
N GLY A 994 -6.04 25.47 30.15
CA GLY A 994 -4.61 25.15 30.02
C GLY A 994 -4.05 25.43 28.61
N PRO A 995 -2.72 25.40 28.45
CA PRO A 995 -2.07 25.54 27.14
C PRO A 995 -2.54 24.47 26.16
N GLY A 996 -2.88 24.86 24.93
CA GLY A 996 -3.36 23.93 23.90
C GLY A 996 -4.84 23.55 24.02
N ALA A 997 -5.59 24.13 24.96
CA ALA A 997 -7.03 23.95 25.05
C ALA A 997 -7.77 24.52 23.81
N PRO A 998 -8.95 23.98 23.46
CA PRO A 998 -9.66 22.87 24.10
C PRO A 998 -9.05 21.49 23.80
N HIS A 999 -8.85 20.68 24.83
CA HIS A 999 -8.31 19.31 24.69
C HIS A 999 -9.44 18.30 24.42
N PRO A 1000 -9.46 17.60 23.27
CA PRO A 1000 -10.34 16.46 23.06
C PRO A 1000 -9.78 15.25 23.79
N ILE A 1001 -10.44 14.78 24.85
CA ILE A 1001 -10.01 13.62 25.61
C ILE A 1001 -10.73 12.37 25.11
N HIS A 1002 -9.95 11.34 24.79
CA HIS A 1002 -10.40 10.03 24.35
C HIS A 1002 -10.17 8.99 25.45
N LEU A 1003 -11.13 8.07 25.62
CA LEU A 1003 -10.99 6.89 26.47
C LEU A 1003 -11.11 5.63 25.63
N HIS A 1004 -10.09 4.78 25.67
CA HIS A 1004 -10.10 3.48 25.01
C HIS A 1004 -11.04 2.49 25.72
N GLY A 1005 -11.50 1.48 24.99
CA GLY A 1005 -12.29 0.37 25.56
C GLY A 1005 -13.73 0.72 25.94
N HIS A 1006 -14.13 1.99 25.90
CA HIS A 1006 -15.41 2.48 26.41
C HIS A 1006 -16.07 3.53 25.52
N THR A 1007 -17.41 3.53 25.56
CA THR A 1007 -18.21 4.74 25.30
C THR A 1007 -18.69 5.29 26.65
N PHE A 1008 -18.79 6.61 26.80
CA PHE A 1008 -19.16 7.26 28.05
C PHE A 1008 -20.28 8.30 27.87
N ASP A 1009 -21.08 8.49 28.93
CA ASP A 1009 -22.11 9.51 29.07
C ASP A 1009 -21.49 10.84 29.47
N VAL A 1010 -21.60 11.89 28.63
CA VAL A 1010 -21.12 13.24 28.93
C VAL A 1010 -22.15 13.98 29.78
N VAL A 1011 -22.14 13.71 31.08
CA VAL A 1011 -23.11 14.26 32.03
C VAL A 1011 -22.97 15.77 32.23
N ARG A 1012 -21.82 16.36 31.88
CA ARG A 1012 -21.64 17.81 31.75
C ARG A 1012 -20.73 18.13 30.57
N VAL A 1013 -21.25 18.86 29.60
CA VAL A 1013 -20.55 19.26 28.37
C VAL A 1013 -19.76 20.56 28.57
N ALA A 1014 -18.80 20.83 27.68
CA ALA A 1014 -18.08 22.11 27.66
C ALA A 1014 -19.03 23.28 27.36
N GLY A 1015 -18.75 24.47 27.92
CA GLY A 1015 -19.59 25.65 27.79
C GLY A 1015 -20.90 25.60 28.60
N SER A 1016 -21.08 24.59 29.47
CA SER A 1016 -22.28 24.44 30.31
C SER A 1016 -21.92 24.16 31.77
N SER A 1017 -22.71 24.74 32.69
CA SER A 1017 -22.68 24.42 34.12
C SER A 1017 -23.74 23.39 34.53
N GLN A 1018 -24.64 23.04 33.63
CA GLN A 1018 -25.76 22.13 33.90
C GLN A 1018 -25.32 20.68 33.73
N TYR A 1019 -25.73 19.83 34.68
CA TYR A 1019 -25.56 18.38 34.56
C TYR A 1019 -26.82 17.76 33.96
N ASN A 1020 -26.63 16.89 32.97
CA ASN A 1020 -27.68 16.08 32.37
C ASN A 1020 -27.44 14.59 32.69
N TYR A 1021 -28.26 14.02 33.57
CA TYR A 1021 -28.23 12.58 33.85
C TYR A 1021 -29.37 11.81 33.17
N GLY A 1022 -30.35 12.51 32.60
CA GLY A 1022 -31.55 11.89 32.02
C GLY A 1022 -31.35 11.41 30.59
N ASN A 1023 -30.65 12.20 29.78
CA ASN A 1023 -30.37 11.90 28.38
C ASN A 1023 -29.07 12.56 27.85
N PRO A 1024 -27.94 12.47 28.57
CA PRO A 1024 -26.69 13.07 28.11
C PRO A 1024 -26.20 12.52 26.78
N PRO A 1025 -25.40 13.29 26.02
CA PRO A 1025 -24.65 12.78 24.88
C PRO A 1025 -23.79 11.59 25.29
N LYS A 1026 -23.69 10.56 24.44
CA LYS A 1026 -22.80 9.41 24.65
C LYS A 1026 -21.81 9.28 23.50
N ARG A 1027 -20.52 9.17 23.82
CA ARG A 1027 -19.40 9.22 22.86
C ARG A 1027 -18.12 8.62 23.43
N ASP A 1028 -17.03 8.61 22.66
CA ASP A 1028 -15.70 8.12 23.08
C ASP A 1028 -14.61 9.21 23.08
N VAL A 1029 -14.86 10.38 22.48
CA VAL A 1029 -13.95 11.55 22.50
C VAL A 1029 -14.71 12.81 22.86
N VAL A 1030 -14.33 13.53 23.91
CA VAL A 1030 -15.02 14.76 24.37
C VAL A 1030 -14.05 15.93 24.56
N SER A 1031 -14.42 17.13 24.09
CA SER A 1031 -13.67 18.34 24.39
C SER A 1031 -13.87 18.72 25.85
N ILE A 1032 -12.81 18.89 26.64
CA ILE A 1032 -12.91 19.38 28.03
C ILE A 1032 -13.10 20.90 28.13
N GLY A 1033 -13.07 21.60 26.99
CA GLY A 1033 -13.44 23.01 26.91
C GLY A 1033 -12.34 23.97 27.36
N ALA A 1034 -12.75 25.17 27.74
CA ALA A 1034 -11.88 26.27 28.12
C ALA A 1034 -11.79 26.44 29.65
N ALA A 1035 -10.97 27.39 30.11
CA ALA A 1035 -10.88 27.70 31.53
C ALA A 1035 -12.26 28.06 32.10
N GLY A 1036 -12.67 27.37 33.18
CA GLY A 1036 -13.99 27.50 33.80
C GLY A 1036 -14.96 26.36 33.48
N ASP A 1037 -14.68 25.57 32.44
CA ASP A 1037 -15.39 24.32 32.18
C ASP A 1037 -14.98 23.24 33.18
N ASN A 1038 -15.88 22.28 33.40
CA ASN A 1038 -15.62 21.08 34.19
C ASN A 1038 -16.38 19.91 33.58
N VAL A 1039 -15.92 19.48 32.41
CA VAL A 1039 -16.55 18.41 31.65
C VAL A 1039 -16.51 17.14 32.49
N THR A 1040 -17.64 16.46 32.56
CA THR A 1040 -17.79 15.29 33.43
C THR A 1040 -18.41 14.15 32.64
N ILE A 1041 -17.79 12.97 32.73
CA ILE A 1041 -18.22 11.77 32.03
C ILE A 1041 -18.55 10.65 33.02
N ARG A 1042 -19.44 9.73 32.61
CA ARG A 1042 -19.71 8.47 33.32
C ARG A 1042 -19.61 7.27 32.39
N PHE A 1043 -19.07 6.17 32.90
CA PHE A 1043 -19.08 4.88 32.23
C PHE A 1043 -19.13 3.75 33.26
N GLN A 1044 -19.35 2.52 32.79
CA GLN A 1044 -19.35 1.32 33.62
C GLN A 1044 -18.11 0.50 33.31
N THR A 1045 -17.48 -0.06 34.33
CA THR A 1045 -16.32 -0.96 34.16
C THR A 1045 -16.75 -2.38 33.82
N ASP A 1046 -17.15 -2.62 32.57
CA ASP A 1046 -17.57 -3.93 32.05
C ASP A 1046 -16.58 -4.55 31.04
N ASN A 1047 -15.35 -4.04 30.98
CA ASN A 1047 -14.33 -4.42 30.01
C ASN A 1047 -12.93 -4.52 30.66
N ALA A 1048 -12.53 -5.73 31.08
CA ALA A 1048 -11.25 -5.97 31.76
C ALA A 1048 -10.04 -5.66 30.86
N GLY A 1049 -9.15 -4.78 31.31
CA GLY A 1049 -7.95 -4.40 30.56
C GLY A 1049 -7.29 -3.10 31.04
N PRO A 1050 -6.02 -2.84 30.66
CA PRO A 1050 -5.42 -1.53 30.78
C PRO A 1050 -5.85 -0.64 29.62
N TRP A 1051 -6.77 0.29 29.88
CA TRP A 1051 -7.30 1.22 28.88
C TRP A 1051 -6.69 2.60 29.05
N ILE A 1052 -6.08 3.12 28.00
CA ILE A 1052 -5.50 4.45 28.02
C ILE A 1052 -6.59 5.51 27.82
N MET A 1053 -6.50 6.60 28.59
CA MET A 1053 -7.27 7.82 28.41
C MET A 1053 -6.30 8.95 28.17
N HIS A 1054 -6.48 9.69 27.08
CA HIS A 1054 -5.51 10.71 26.69
C HIS A 1054 -6.11 11.83 25.87
N CYS A 1055 -5.39 12.94 25.77
CA CYS A 1055 -5.67 13.95 24.75
C CYS A 1055 -5.49 13.35 23.36
N HIS A 1056 -6.46 13.54 22.48
CA HIS A 1056 -6.40 13.10 21.09
C HIS A 1056 -5.76 14.15 20.16
N ILE A 1057 -5.18 15.20 20.75
CA ILE A 1057 -4.15 15.99 20.09
C ILE A 1057 -2.85 15.22 20.29
N ASP A 1058 -2.28 14.68 19.22
CA ASP A 1058 -1.19 13.69 19.27
C ASP A 1058 0.04 14.24 19.99
N TRP A 1059 0.34 15.54 19.79
CA TRP A 1059 1.39 16.27 20.50
C TRP A 1059 1.22 16.31 22.01
N HIS A 1060 -0.03 16.46 22.46
CA HIS A 1060 -0.33 16.51 23.89
C HIS A 1060 -0.30 15.10 24.49
N PHE A 1061 -0.71 14.08 23.74
CA PHE A 1061 -0.57 12.68 24.10
C PHE A 1061 0.91 12.32 24.33
N GLU A 1062 1.77 12.63 23.35
CA GLU A 1062 3.21 12.38 23.41
C GLU A 1062 3.88 13.12 24.58
N ASN A 1063 3.50 14.39 24.80
CA ASN A 1063 3.98 15.19 25.93
C ASN A 1063 3.34 14.84 27.28
N GLY A 1064 2.69 13.68 27.39
CA GLY A 1064 2.31 13.10 28.68
C GLY A 1064 0.89 13.38 29.17
N LEU A 1065 -0.01 13.95 28.34
CA LEU A 1065 -1.42 14.18 28.69
C LEU A 1065 -2.23 12.88 28.57
N SER A 1066 -1.85 11.91 29.41
CA SER A 1066 -2.30 10.53 29.33
C SER A 1066 -2.39 9.90 30.72
N VAL A 1067 -3.34 9.00 30.90
CA VAL A 1067 -3.43 8.10 32.07
C VAL A 1067 -3.89 6.72 31.60
N ILE A 1068 -3.64 5.69 32.41
CA ILE A 1068 -4.13 4.34 32.15
C ILE A 1068 -5.13 3.96 33.25
N PHE A 1069 -6.30 3.50 32.85
CA PHE A 1069 -7.22 2.78 33.72
C PHE A 1069 -6.96 1.29 33.64
N ALA A 1070 -6.40 0.73 34.72
CA ALA A 1070 -6.23 -0.71 34.87
C ALA A 1070 -7.54 -1.29 35.43
N GLU A 1071 -8.43 -1.64 34.52
CA GLU A 1071 -9.77 -2.13 34.84
C GLU A 1071 -9.78 -3.64 35.06
N ASP A 1072 -10.38 -4.08 36.18
CA ASP A 1072 -10.51 -5.49 36.54
C ASP A 1072 -9.18 -6.26 36.46
N THR A 1073 -8.21 -5.79 37.24
CA THR A 1073 -6.87 -6.40 37.29
C THR A 1073 -6.91 -7.88 37.67
N THR A 1074 -7.94 -8.32 38.40
CA THR A 1074 -8.18 -9.73 38.72
C THR A 1074 -8.43 -10.57 37.48
N THR A 1075 -9.31 -10.16 36.57
CA THR A 1075 -9.51 -10.87 35.31
C THR A 1075 -8.30 -10.75 34.38
N VAL A 1076 -7.66 -9.58 34.33
CA VAL A 1076 -6.47 -9.35 33.48
C VAL A 1076 -5.30 -10.27 33.88
N SER A 1077 -5.04 -10.43 35.17
CA SER A 1077 -3.95 -11.31 35.67
C SER A 1077 -4.14 -12.79 35.35
N ALA A 1078 -5.35 -13.21 34.98
CA ALA A 1078 -5.64 -14.58 34.55
C ALA A 1078 -5.61 -14.74 33.02
N MET A 1079 -5.28 -13.69 32.26
CA MET A 1079 -5.17 -13.76 30.81
C MET A 1079 -3.95 -14.58 30.38
N ASP A 1080 -4.14 -15.42 29.37
CA ASP A 1080 -3.12 -16.27 28.77
C ASP A 1080 -2.96 -15.89 27.28
N PRO A 1081 -2.12 -14.87 26.97
CA PRO A 1081 -1.91 -14.42 25.60
C PRO A 1081 -1.15 -15.47 24.76
N PRO A 1082 -1.26 -15.44 23.42
CA PRO A 1082 -0.56 -16.41 22.58
C PRO A 1082 0.97 -16.24 22.67
N THR A 1083 1.72 -17.32 22.42
CA THR A 1083 3.20 -17.30 22.44
C THR A 1083 3.81 -16.25 21.51
N SER A 1084 3.13 -15.89 20.41
CA SER A 1084 3.56 -14.80 19.54
C SER A 1084 3.61 -13.45 20.25
N TRP A 1085 2.70 -13.21 21.20
CA TRP A 1085 2.68 -12.02 22.05
C TRP A 1085 3.79 -12.07 23.11
N ASP A 1086 4.01 -13.23 23.76
CA ASP A 1086 5.09 -13.40 24.75
C ASP A 1086 6.47 -13.09 24.17
N ASN A 1087 6.66 -13.37 22.88
CA ASN A 1087 7.90 -13.12 22.17
C ASN A 1087 8.12 -11.65 21.78
N LEU A 1088 7.11 -10.77 21.88
CA LEU A 1088 7.24 -9.37 21.47
C LEU A 1088 8.28 -8.62 22.29
N CYS A 1089 8.18 -8.62 23.62
CA CYS A 1089 9.13 -7.89 24.48
C CYS A 1089 10.57 -8.43 24.41
N PRO A 1090 10.82 -9.76 24.42
CA PRO A 1090 12.16 -10.32 24.20
C PRO A 1090 12.73 -9.96 22.84
N ASN A 1091 11.95 -10.06 21.77
CA ASN A 1091 12.39 -9.70 20.43
C ASN A 1091 12.70 -8.21 20.35
N TYR A 1092 11.82 -7.37 20.90
CA TYR A 1092 12.02 -5.93 20.96
C TYR A 1092 13.33 -5.56 21.68
N LYS A 1093 13.58 -6.16 22.84
CA LYS A 1093 14.81 -5.94 23.61
C LYS A 1093 16.07 -6.40 22.88
N ALA A 1094 15.97 -7.39 21.99
CA ALA A 1094 17.09 -7.93 21.24
C ALA A 1094 17.57 -7.00 20.10
N PHE A 1095 16.77 -6.02 19.67
CA PHE A 1095 17.18 -5.07 18.62
C PHE A 1095 18.24 -4.06 19.08
N GLY A 1096 18.44 -3.86 20.40
CA GLY A 1096 19.41 -2.89 20.92
C GLY A 1096 18.99 -1.44 20.67
N PRO A 1097 19.72 -0.46 21.23
CA PRO A 1097 19.38 0.97 21.14
C PRO A 1097 19.58 1.58 19.74
N GLU A 1098 20.09 0.82 18.76
CA GLU A 1098 20.49 1.33 17.43
C GLU A 1098 19.38 1.25 16.37
N PHE A 1099 18.20 0.74 16.74
CA PHE A 1099 17.02 0.67 15.88
C PHE A 1099 15.86 1.45 16.53
N PRO A 1100 15.55 2.68 16.08
CA PRO A 1100 14.40 3.43 16.58
C PRO A 1100 13.09 2.85 16.04
N VAL A 1101 12.06 2.82 16.90
CA VAL A 1101 10.66 2.48 16.57
C VAL A 1101 9.96 3.64 15.90
#